data_AF-A0A971CIQ9-F1
#
_entry.id   AF-A0A971CIQ9-F1
#
_cell.length_a   1.000
_cell.length_b   1.000
_cell.length_c   1.000
_cell.angle_alpha   90.00
_cell.angle_beta   90.00
_cell.angle_gamma   90.00
#
_symmetry.space_group_name_H-M   'P 1'
#
loop_
_entity.id
_entity.type
_entity.pdbx_description
1 polymer ?
#
loop_
_entity_poly.entity_id
_entity_poly.type
_entity_poly.pdbx_seq_one_letter_code
_entity_poly.pdbx_strand_id
1 'polypeptide(L)'
;MVITERNKTDALGYENVRSLLFRLAAPAIAAQMINLLYNLVDRMYIGHIEGEGRLALTGVGVCLPLIMIVSAFASLISMGAAPRASVFLGKGDRKAAEKTLGNSFLLLIFVSAALTVILQLFSRDVLFAFGASPATIGYACDYMLIYSLGTVFVQLTLGLNAFISAQGFAKISMFTVLIGAVSNIILDPIFIFALGMGVKGAALATIISQCFSMIWILGFLTGKKTSIRLKRKNFALDPKVFLPCISLGLAPFIMQSTESLISVCFNTSLLRYGGDIAVGAMTVMISVMQFSMLPLIGLSQGAQPIMSYNFGAKNAERVRETFRILLVSCLIYSMSLWALVELFPQIFIKIFNSDAELLRFAVPALRIYFLASGVFGIQIACQQAFIALGDAKSSLSVAILRKIVLLVPLIYIVPALPLSVSKTTAVYMAEPIADFVSVAYTAVLFSVRFKKIIGEIGGDEADSHRQSGYFRFLRKAVRFFTKPMETVWELPFEGKPSVFVCNHDRAYGPIAMCAHFELSEDVRPWINAQVLSMRETPAYIRQDYWWDLNKWYSPILGHSLAYIYALILPPILRGSDCVPVYHDTGVMSTLRESVKMLSDGKHLLLFPEHPTGYCEYGEKIFDGFVSVGRLYYARTKGLVNFYPTYVDWKKKIIQVGKPVPYDPNVKYEEQVKTITAAIEEYFKNFNGKDIL
;
A
#
# COMPACT_ATOMS: atom_id res chain seq x y z
N MET A 1 -40.41 7.22 5.88
CA MET A 1 -39.65 8.46 6.14
C MET A 1 -39.03 8.92 4.83
N VAL A 2 -39.60 9.93 4.16
CA VAL A 2 -39.10 10.42 2.86
C VAL A 2 -37.84 11.26 3.14
N ILE A 3 -36.67 10.72 2.86
CA ILE A 3 -35.38 11.40 3.03
C ILE A 3 -35.31 12.53 2.00
N THR A 4 -35.54 13.77 2.40
CA THR A 4 -35.26 14.97 1.58
C THR A 4 -33.78 15.03 1.19
N GLU A 5 -33.45 15.55 0.01
CA GLU A 5 -32.12 15.37 -0.61
C GLU A 5 -30.94 15.96 0.20
N ARG A 6 -31.18 16.98 1.04
CA ARG A 6 -30.20 17.52 2.02
C ARG A 6 -29.85 16.49 3.12
N ASN A 7 -30.80 15.62 3.47
CA ASN A 7 -30.58 14.53 4.43
C ASN A 7 -29.66 13.42 3.88
N LYS A 8 -29.38 13.33 2.58
CA LYS A 8 -28.55 12.24 2.04
C LYS A 8 -27.07 12.37 2.38
N THR A 9 -26.52 13.58 2.34
CA THR A 9 -25.13 13.82 2.77
C THR A 9 -25.04 13.78 4.29
N ASP A 10 -26.02 14.35 5.00
CA ASP A 10 -26.06 14.28 6.46
C ASP A 10 -26.20 12.83 6.95
N ALA A 11 -26.92 11.96 6.20
CA ALA A 11 -27.03 10.53 6.49
C ALA A 11 -25.68 9.80 6.52
N LEU A 12 -24.63 10.34 5.88
CA LEU A 12 -23.27 9.82 6.01
C LEU A 12 -22.78 9.83 7.47
N GLY A 13 -23.28 10.77 8.28
CA GLY A 13 -22.90 10.94 9.68
C GLY A 13 -23.72 10.13 10.69
N TYR A 14 -24.94 9.70 10.37
CA TYR A 14 -25.84 9.09 11.37
C TYR A 14 -26.53 7.78 10.97
N GLU A 15 -26.68 7.46 9.68
CA GLU A 15 -27.37 6.23 9.25
C GLU A 15 -26.54 4.97 9.54
N ASN A 16 -27.17 3.82 9.78
CA ASN A 16 -26.47 2.56 10.04
C ASN A 16 -25.42 2.26 8.94
N VAL A 17 -24.16 2.03 9.36
CA VAL A 17 -23.02 1.94 8.43
C VAL A 17 -23.15 0.76 7.46
N ARG A 18 -23.68 -0.39 7.89
CA ARG A 18 -23.82 -1.57 7.00
C ARG A 18 -24.80 -1.32 5.87
N SER A 19 -25.99 -0.82 6.21
CA SER A 19 -27.03 -0.49 5.23
C SER A 19 -26.57 0.62 4.29
N LEU A 20 -25.92 1.65 4.84
CA LEU A 20 -25.39 2.77 4.09
C LEU A 20 -24.29 2.34 3.12
N LEU A 21 -23.31 1.55 3.56
CA LEU A 21 -22.23 1.06 2.71
C LEU A 21 -22.79 0.24 1.54
N PHE A 22 -23.73 -0.68 1.80
CA PHE A 22 -24.35 -1.46 0.73
C PHE A 22 -25.10 -0.57 -0.27
N ARG A 23 -25.87 0.42 0.22
CA ARG A 23 -26.61 1.38 -0.62
C ARG A 23 -25.70 2.22 -1.51
N LEU A 24 -24.47 2.50 -1.09
CA LEU A 24 -23.49 3.26 -1.85
C LEU A 24 -22.61 2.36 -2.75
N ALA A 25 -22.26 1.17 -2.28
CA ALA A 25 -21.43 0.21 -3.01
C ALA A 25 -22.17 -0.44 -4.18
N ALA A 26 -23.45 -0.83 -4.02
CA ALA A 26 -24.16 -1.53 -5.09
C ALA A 26 -24.27 -0.71 -6.39
N PRO A 27 -24.63 0.60 -6.38
CA PRO A 27 -24.56 1.43 -7.58
C PRO A 27 -23.15 1.61 -8.13
N ALA A 28 -22.13 1.68 -7.27
CA ALA A 28 -20.74 1.80 -7.71
C ALA A 28 -20.26 0.53 -8.42
N ILE A 29 -20.58 -0.66 -7.90
CA ILE A 29 -20.30 -1.95 -8.55
C ILE A 29 -21.05 -2.03 -9.89
N ALA A 30 -22.33 -1.66 -9.92
CA ALA A 30 -23.11 -1.62 -11.16
C ALA A 30 -22.48 -0.67 -12.20
N ALA A 31 -21.99 0.50 -11.79
CA ALA A 31 -21.27 1.42 -12.67
C ALA A 31 -20.00 0.79 -13.26
N GLN A 32 -19.21 0.07 -12.45
CA GLN A 32 -18.02 -0.64 -12.93
C GLN A 32 -18.38 -1.78 -13.93
N MET A 33 -19.47 -2.50 -13.68
CA MET A 33 -19.98 -3.53 -14.59
C MET A 33 -20.50 -2.94 -15.91
N ILE A 34 -21.28 -1.87 -15.86
CA ILE A 34 -21.74 -1.13 -17.05
C ILE A 34 -20.53 -0.64 -17.85
N ASN A 35 -19.52 -0.10 -17.16
CA ASN A 35 -18.29 0.37 -17.79
C ASN A 35 -17.58 -0.77 -18.53
N LEU A 36 -17.44 -1.95 -17.91
CA LEU A 36 -16.85 -3.11 -18.57
C LEU A 36 -17.66 -3.54 -19.80
N LEU A 37 -18.99 -3.65 -19.67
CA LEU A 37 -19.87 -4.16 -20.73
C LEU A 37 -19.83 -3.27 -21.98
N TYR A 38 -19.91 -1.94 -21.84
CA TYR A 38 -19.87 -1.08 -23.03
C TYR A 38 -18.49 -1.14 -23.71
N ASN A 39 -17.39 -1.22 -22.95
CA ASN A 39 -16.06 -1.36 -23.53
C ASN A 39 -15.91 -2.68 -24.32
N LEU A 40 -16.64 -3.74 -23.94
CA LEU A 40 -16.69 -4.98 -24.72
C LEU A 40 -17.52 -4.80 -25.99
N VAL A 41 -18.67 -4.14 -25.90
CA VAL A 41 -19.56 -3.89 -27.06
C VAL A 41 -18.88 -2.98 -28.10
N ASP A 42 -18.21 -1.91 -27.69
CA ASP A 42 -17.44 -1.02 -28.57
C ASP A 42 -16.38 -1.80 -29.37
N ARG A 43 -15.61 -2.67 -28.69
CA ARG A 43 -14.65 -3.55 -29.36
C ARG A 43 -15.30 -4.55 -30.30
N MET A 44 -16.48 -5.08 -29.95
CA MET A 44 -17.22 -5.96 -30.86
C MET A 44 -17.61 -5.22 -32.14
N TYR A 45 -18.09 -3.98 -32.07
CA TYR A 45 -18.41 -3.21 -33.26
C TYR A 45 -17.19 -2.92 -34.13
N ILE A 46 -16.08 -2.48 -33.53
CA ILE A 46 -14.82 -2.24 -34.26
C ILE A 46 -14.31 -3.52 -34.95
N GLY A 47 -14.42 -4.66 -34.28
CA GLY A 47 -14.02 -5.96 -34.84
C GLY A 47 -14.87 -6.43 -36.03
N HIS A 48 -16.09 -5.92 -36.18
CA HIS A 48 -17.01 -6.27 -37.27
C HIS A 48 -17.00 -5.27 -38.45
N ILE A 49 -16.05 -4.33 -38.48
CA ILE A 49 -15.83 -3.50 -39.66
C ILE A 49 -15.43 -4.39 -40.84
N GLU A 50 -16.19 -4.36 -41.92
CA GLU A 50 -15.96 -5.19 -43.11
C GLU A 50 -14.56 -4.94 -43.70
N GLY A 51 -13.85 -6.01 -44.05
CA GLY A 51 -12.51 -5.97 -44.66
C GLY A 51 -11.36 -5.58 -43.73
N GLU A 52 -11.59 -4.73 -42.72
CA GLU A 52 -10.52 -4.08 -41.94
C GLU A 52 -10.60 -4.34 -40.42
N GLY A 53 -11.68 -4.96 -39.92
CA GLY A 53 -11.97 -5.09 -38.49
C GLY A 53 -10.85 -5.66 -37.62
N ARG A 54 -10.05 -6.60 -38.13
CA ARG A 54 -8.90 -7.16 -37.38
C ARG A 54 -7.78 -6.13 -37.18
N LEU A 55 -7.42 -5.39 -38.24
CA LEU A 55 -6.37 -4.37 -38.18
C LEU A 55 -6.85 -3.15 -37.39
N ALA A 56 -8.12 -2.76 -37.57
CA ALA A 56 -8.80 -1.72 -36.80
C ALA A 56 -8.79 -2.02 -35.29
N LEU A 57 -9.23 -3.22 -34.90
CA LEU A 57 -9.24 -3.65 -33.50
C LEU A 57 -7.83 -3.67 -32.89
N THR A 58 -6.84 -4.12 -33.67
CA THR A 58 -5.43 -4.09 -33.22
C THR A 58 -4.93 -2.65 -33.04
N GLY A 59 -5.21 -1.76 -34.01
CA GLY A 59 -4.85 -0.35 -33.93
C GLY A 59 -5.47 0.36 -32.73
N VAL A 60 -6.77 0.17 -32.50
CA VAL A 60 -7.47 0.72 -31.31
C VAL A 60 -6.94 0.10 -30.02
N GLY A 61 -6.55 -1.17 -30.04
CA GLY A 61 -5.93 -1.86 -28.90
C GLY A 61 -4.64 -1.16 -28.42
N VAL A 62 -3.81 -0.66 -29.35
CA VAL A 62 -2.58 0.07 -29.02
C VAL A 62 -2.87 1.45 -28.41
N CYS A 63 -4.07 2.00 -28.60
CA CYS A 63 -4.49 3.27 -27.99
C CYS A 63 -4.83 3.12 -26.50
N LEU A 64 -5.12 1.90 -26.01
CA LEU A 64 -5.62 1.67 -24.64
C LEU A 64 -4.68 2.18 -23.54
N PRO A 65 -3.35 1.95 -23.58
CA PRO A 65 -2.41 2.54 -22.62
C PRO A 65 -2.54 4.07 -22.54
N LEU A 66 -2.71 4.75 -23.67
CA LEU A 66 -2.86 6.20 -23.71
C LEU A 66 -4.19 6.65 -23.09
N ILE A 67 -5.28 5.94 -23.38
CA ILE A 67 -6.59 6.19 -22.76
C ILE A 67 -6.52 5.98 -21.24
N MET A 68 -5.77 4.98 -20.78
CA MET A 68 -5.53 4.75 -19.35
C MET A 68 -4.71 5.86 -18.72
N ILE A 69 -3.70 6.41 -19.39
CA ILE A 69 -2.93 7.57 -18.92
C ILE A 69 -3.84 8.80 -18.81
N VAL A 70 -4.69 9.06 -19.81
CA VAL A 70 -5.69 10.13 -19.74
C VAL A 70 -6.57 9.93 -18.51
N SER A 71 -7.10 8.72 -18.30
CA SER A 71 -7.91 8.40 -17.11
C SER A 71 -7.12 8.56 -15.80
N ALA A 72 -5.83 8.24 -15.79
CA ALA A 72 -4.95 8.40 -14.63
C ALA A 72 -4.84 9.86 -14.20
N PHE A 73 -4.75 10.81 -15.14
CA PHE A 73 -4.76 12.24 -14.82
C PHE A 73 -6.09 12.71 -14.22
N ALA A 74 -7.22 12.16 -14.66
CA ALA A 74 -8.51 12.44 -14.03
C ALA A 74 -8.52 11.91 -12.59
N SER A 75 -8.02 10.70 -12.38
CA SER A 75 -7.86 10.07 -11.06
C SER A 75 -6.91 10.84 -10.15
N LEU A 76 -5.80 11.37 -10.68
CA LEU A 76 -4.81 12.18 -9.97
C LEU A 76 -5.45 13.39 -9.27
N ILE A 77 -6.38 14.05 -9.95
CA ILE A 77 -7.05 15.22 -9.42
C ILE A 77 -8.21 14.79 -8.52
N SER A 78 -9.06 13.89 -9.01
CA SER A 78 -10.37 13.62 -8.40
C SER A 78 -10.33 12.67 -7.23
N MET A 79 -9.56 11.58 -7.29
CA MET A 79 -9.47 10.59 -6.20
C MET A 79 -8.72 11.14 -4.99
N GLY A 80 -8.02 12.27 -5.14
CA GLY A 80 -7.48 13.05 -4.03
C GLY A 80 -8.38 14.18 -3.55
N ALA A 81 -9.03 14.91 -4.47
CA ALA A 81 -9.84 16.07 -4.12
C ALA A 81 -11.23 15.72 -3.56
N ALA A 82 -11.89 14.69 -4.10
CA ALA A 82 -13.24 14.32 -3.70
C ALA A 82 -13.31 13.80 -2.25
N PRO A 83 -12.38 12.93 -1.77
CA PRO A 83 -12.32 12.59 -0.36
C PRO A 83 -12.10 13.80 0.55
N ARG A 84 -11.22 14.72 0.16
CA ARG A 84 -10.99 15.96 0.94
C ARG A 84 -12.24 16.85 1.00
N ALA A 85 -13.00 16.95 -0.09
CA ALA A 85 -14.28 17.66 -0.09
C ALA A 85 -15.29 17.01 0.87
N SER A 86 -15.33 15.67 0.93
CA SER A 86 -16.15 14.92 1.89
C SER A 86 -15.70 15.15 3.35
N VAL A 87 -14.39 15.22 3.61
CA VAL A 87 -13.84 15.64 4.92
C VAL A 87 -14.29 17.05 5.31
N PHE A 88 -14.24 18.02 4.39
CA PHE A 88 -14.72 19.37 4.67
C PHE A 88 -16.22 19.42 4.94
N LEU A 89 -17.02 18.61 4.24
CA LEU A 89 -18.44 18.45 4.52
C LEU A 89 -18.69 17.90 5.92
N GLY A 90 -17.93 16.88 6.35
CA GLY A 90 -17.99 16.35 7.70
C GLY A 90 -17.66 17.38 8.79
N LYS A 91 -16.75 18.31 8.50
CA LYS A 91 -16.43 19.46 9.38
C LYS A 91 -17.50 20.55 9.41
N GLY A 92 -18.52 20.48 8.55
CA GLY A 92 -19.47 21.56 8.30
C GLY A 92 -18.92 22.72 7.45
N ASP A 93 -17.69 22.63 6.93
CA ASP A 93 -17.06 23.65 6.09
C ASP A 93 -17.40 23.47 4.61
N ARG A 94 -18.65 23.79 4.26
CA ARG A 94 -19.13 23.72 2.87
C ARG A 94 -18.36 24.68 1.95
N LYS A 95 -17.84 25.80 2.45
CA LYS A 95 -17.10 26.77 1.62
C LYS A 95 -15.79 26.18 1.13
N ALA A 96 -15.03 25.54 2.01
CA ALA A 96 -13.80 24.84 1.62
C ALA A 96 -14.09 23.69 0.64
N ALA A 97 -15.15 22.90 0.88
CA ALA A 97 -15.54 21.82 -0.02
C ALA A 97 -15.89 22.33 -1.44
N GLU A 98 -16.66 23.42 -1.55
CA GLU A 98 -16.97 24.06 -2.84
C GLU A 98 -15.73 24.71 -3.49
N LYS A 99 -14.78 25.21 -2.70
CA LYS A 99 -13.50 25.74 -3.19
C LYS A 99 -12.65 24.62 -3.80
N THR A 100 -12.55 23.46 -3.12
CA THR A 100 -11.88 22.26 -3.64
C THR A 100 -12.49 21.80 -4.96
N LEU A 101 -13.82 21.71 -5.05
CA LEU A 101 -14.52 21.37 -6.30
C LEU A 101 -14.20 22.36 -7.44
N GLY A 102 -14.25 23.67 -7.18
CA GLY A 102 -13.96 24.69 -8.19
C GLY A 102 -12.50 24.68 -8.67
N ASN A 103 -11.55 24.44 -7.76
CA ASN A 103 -10.13 24.29 -8.10
C ASN A 103 -9.88 23.04 -8.95
N SER A 104 -10.47 21.90 -8.56
CA SER A 104 -10.37 20.66 -9.33
C SER A 104 -11.00 20.78 -10.71
N PHE A 105 -12.13 21.47 -10.85
CA PHE A 105 -12.76 21.73 -12.14
C PHE A 105 -11.83 22.48 -13.11
N LEU A 106 -11.23 23.59 -12.66
CA LEU A 106 -10.25 24.31 -13.48
C LEU A 106 -9.03 23.46 -13.79
N LEU A 107 -8.48 22.77 -12.78
CA LEU A 107 -7.30 21.95 -12.97
C LEU A 107 -7.53 20.82 -13.99
N LEU A 108 -8.71 20.18 -13.99
CA LEU A 108 -9.11 19.18 -14.99
C LEU A 108 -9.14 19.78 -16.40
N ILE A 109 -9.62 21.01 -16.57
CA ILE A 109 -9.62 21.72 -17.87
C ILE A 109 -8.19 21.99 -18.33
N PHE A 110 -7.32 22.52 -17.45
CA PHE A 110 -5.93 22.79 -17.80
C PHE A 110 -5.16 21.52 -18.17
N VAL A 111 -5.30 20.46 -17.38
CA VAL A 111 -4.68 19.16 -17.66
C VAL A 111 -5.24 18.55 -18.94
N SER A 112 -6.54 18.67 -19.17
CA SER A 112 -7.14 18.22 -20.43
C SER A 112 -6.57 18.96 -21.64
N ALA A 113 -6.45 20.28 -21.57
CA ALA A 113 -5.90 21.08 -22.66
C ALA A 113 -4.45 20.67 -22.96
N ALA A 114 -3.63 20.52 -21.91
CA ALA A 114 -2.26 20.04 -22.03
C ALA A 114 -2.18 18.65 -22.67
N LEU A 115 -2.98 17.69 -22.20
CA LEU A 115 -3.04 16.33 -22.77
C LEU A 115 -3.51 16.34 -24.23
N THR A 116 -4.49 17.18 -24.57
CA THR A 116 -4.98 17.32 -25.95
C THR A 116 -3.86 17.81 -26.86
N VAL A 117 -3.13 18.86 -26.47
CA VAL A 117 -2.00 19.40 -27.25
C VAL A 117 -0.91 18.33 -27.44
N ILE A 118 -0.53 17.63 -26.36
CA ILE A 118 0.50 16.58 -26.42
C ILE A 118 0.07 15.45 -27.36
N LEU A 119 -1.16 14.95 -27.22
CA LEU A 119 -1.65 13.85 -28.06
C LEU A 119 -1.83 14.28 -29.53
N GLN A 120 -2.25 15.52 -29.80
CA GLN A 120 -2.35 16.02 -31.17
C GLN A 120 -0.99 16.12 -31.86
N LEU A 121 0.02 16.64 -31.15
CA LEU A 121 1.36 16.85 -31.73
C LEU A 121 2.21 15.58 -31.82
N PHE A 122 2.06 14.66 -30.84
CA PHE A 122 2.98 13.52 -30.68
C PHE A 122 2.29 12.15 -30.76
N SER A 123 0.99 12.07 -31.10
CA SER A 123 0.24 10.79 -31.13
C SER A 123 0.98 9.69 -31.89
N ARG A 124 1.49 9.98 -33.09
CA ARG A 124 2.14 8.98 -33.94
C ARG A 124 3.37 8.36 -33.27
N ASP A 125 4.29 9.17 -32.77
CA ASP A 125 5.54 8.70 -32.15
C ASP A 125 5.26 7.97 -30.84
N VAL A 126 4.32 8.50 -30.06
CA VAL A 126 3.87 7.87 -28.82
C VAL A 126 3.21 6.51 -29.11
N LEU A 127 2.34 6.41 -30.12
CA LEU A 127 1.69 5.15 -30.49
C LEU A 127 2.71 4.12 -30.98
N PHE A 128 3.75 4.52 -31.73
CA PHE A 128 4.86 3.62 -32.05
C PHE A 128 5.60 3.14 -30.80
N ALA A 129 5.88 4.02 -29.84
CA ALA A 129 6.50 3.65 -28.58
C ALA A 129 5.65 2.65 -27.75
N PHE A 130 4.31 2.71 -27.89
CA PHE A 130 3.39 1.75 -27.27
C PHE A 130 3.12 0.49 -28.10
N GLY A 131 3.82 0.29 -29.22
CA GLY A 131 3.80 -0.95 -29.99
C GLY A 131 2.94 -0.92 -31.26
N ALA A 132 2.56 0.25 -31.77
CA ALA A 132 1.91 0.35 -33.08
C ALA A 132 2.86 -0.13 -34.18
N SER A 133 2.31 -0.83 -35.18
CA SER A 133 3.03 -1.26 -36.38
C SER A 133 2.68 -0.36 -37.58
N PRO A 134 3.47 -0.37 -38.67
CA PRO A 134 3.12 0.35 -39.89
C PRO A 134 1.72 0.01 -40.43
N ALA A 135 1.23 -1.21 -40.19
CA ALA A 135 -0.09 -1.67 -40.62
C ALA A 135 -1.24 -1.20 -39.71
N THR A 136 -0.95 -0.76 -38.47
CA THR A 136 -1.97 -0.44 -37.46
C THR A 136 -1.94 1.03 -37.03
N ILE A 137 -0.84 1.74 -37.29
CA ILE A 137 -0.65 3.15 -36.91
C ILE A 137 -1.71 4.08 -37.52
N GLY A 138 -2.18 3.79 -38.75
CA GLY A 138 -3.23 4.58 -39.40
C GLY A 138 -4.52 4.60 -38.57
N TYR A 139 -5.06 3.42 -38.26
CA TYR A 139 -6.24 3.28 -37.41
C TYR A 139 -6.04 3.85 -36.00
N ALA A 140 -4.86 3.62 -35.41
CA ALA A 140 -4.54 4.12 -34.08
C ALA A 140 -4.50 5.66 -34.03
N CYS A 141 -3.88 6.31 -35.01
CA CYS A 141 -3.87 7.77 -35.14
C CYS A 141 -5.27 8.32 -35.42
N ASP A 142 -6.00 7.70 -36.33
CA ASP A 142 -7.37 8.09 -36.67
C ASP A 142 -8.29 8.08 -35.44
N TYR A 143 -8.14 7.08 -34.57
CA TYR A 143 -8.84 7.01 -33.29
C TYR A 143 -8.35 8.10 -32.32
N MET A 144 -7.04 8.16 -32.06
CA MET A 144 -6.47 8.99 -30.99
C MET A 144 -6.57 10.49 -31.27
N LEU A 145 -6.46 10.92 -32.53
CA LEU A 145 -6.61 12.32 -32.88
C LEU A 145 -8.03 12.81 -32.58
N ILE A 146 -9.06 12.01 -32.89
CA ILE A 146 -10.45 12.37 -32.55
C ILE A 146 -10.68 12.27 -31.05
N TYR A 147 -10.26 11.17 -30.42
CA TYR A 147 -10.42 10.97 -28.98
C TYR A 147 -9.78 12.10 -28.17
N SER A 148 -8.59 12.56 -28.58
CA SER A 148 -7.85 13.60 -27.87
C SER A 148 -8.61 14.94 -27.83
N LEU A 149 -9.37 15.30 -28.86
CA LEU A 149 -10.23 16.50 -28.86
C LEU A 149 -11.33 16.41 -27.79
N GLY A 150 -11.82 15.20 -27.52
CA GLY A 150 -12.80 14.92 -26.47
C GLY A 150 -12.22 14.68 -25.08
N THR A 151 -10.89 14.79 -24.90
CA THR A 151 -10.24 14.58 -23.60
C THR A 151 -10.88 15.42 -22.50
N VAL A 152 -11.37 16.62 -22.83
CA VAL A 152 -12.01 17.53 -21.86
C VAL A 152 -13.29 16.95 -21.29
N PHE A 153 -14.09 16.28 -22.13
CA PHE A 153 -15.31 15.61 -21.71
C PHE A 153 -14.99 14.40 -20.84
N VAL A 154 -13.94 13.65 -21.18
CA VAL A 154 -13.47 12.50 -20.39
C VAL A 154 -12.96 12.95 -19.02
N GLN A 155 -12.08 13.95 -18.96
CA GLN A 155 -11.50 14.49 -17.73
C GLN A 155 -12.60 15.02 -16.80
N LEU A 156 -13.52 15.83 -17.34
CA LEU A 156 -14.61 16.38 -16.54
C LEU A 156 -15.59 15.30 -16.10
N THR A 157 -15.90 14.32 -16.97
CA THR A 157 -16.79 13.22 -16.60
C THR A 157 -16.20 12.40 -15.46
N LEU A 158 -15.02 11.82 -15.64
CA LEU A 158 -14.39 10.99 -14.62
C LEU A 158 -14.08 11.81 -13.35
N GLY A 159 -13.54 13.01 -13.53
CA GLY A 159 -13.04 13.81 -12.43
C GLY A 159 -14.14 14.40 -11.54
N LEU A 160 -15.22 14.90 -12.13
CA LEU A 160 -16.34 15.47 -11.37
C LEU A 160 -17.30 14.40 -10.82
N ASN A 161 -17.37 13.21 -11.45
CA ASN A 161 -18.20 12.11 -10.95
C ASN A 161 -17.78 11.68 -9.54
N ALA A 162 -16.47 11.70 -9.25
CA ALA A 162 -15.95 11.39 -7.91
C ALA A 162 -16.53 12.32 -6.82
N PHE A 163 -16.76 13.60 -7.14
CA PHE A 163 -17.37 14.55 -6.19
C PHE A 163 -18.86 14.27 -5.95
N ILE A 164 -19.58 13.71 -6.92
CA ILE A 164 -20.97 13.27 -6.72
C ILE A 164 -21.00 12.08 -5.75
N SER A 165 -20.12 11.10 -5.95
CA SER A 165 -19.98 9.95 -5.06
C SER A 165 -19.54 10.33 -3.65
N ALA A 166 -18.58 11.25 -3.53
CA ALA A 166 -18.07 11.73 -2.24
C ALA A 166 -19.14 12.40 -1.34
N GLN A 167 -20.24 12.87 -1.94
CA GLN A 167 -21.40 13.45 -1.26
C GLN A 167 -22.46 12.41 -0.85
N GLY A 168 -22.28 11.13 -1.21
CA GLY A 168 -23.24 10.05 -0.96
C GLY A 168 -24.28 9.84 -2.08
N PHE A 169 -24.13 10.47 -3.25
CA PHE A 169 -25.07 10.33 -4.38
C PHE A 169 -24.64 9.22 -5.35
N ALA A 170 -24.35 8.02 -4.85
CA ALA A 170 -23.85 6.90 -5.66
C ALA A 170 -24.76 6.53 -6.85
N LYS A 171 -26.09 6.62 -6.70
CA LYS A 171 -27.03 6.38 -7.81
C LYS A 171 -26.88 7.41 -8.93
N ILE A 172 -26.73 8.70 -8.59
CA ILE A 172 -26.53 9.75 -9.59
C ILE A 172 -25.19 9.54 -10.30
N SER A 173 -24.16 9.14 -9.54
CA SER A 173 -22.86 8.79 -10.10
C SER A 173 -22.92 7.60 -11.07
N MET A 174 -23.69 6.57 -10.73
CA MET A 174 -23.94 5.42 -11.62
C MET A 174 -24.68 5.83 -12.89
N PHE A 175 -25.70 6.70 -12.78
CA PHE A 175 -26.42 7.20 -13.95
C PHE A 175 -25.52 7.96 -14.93
N THR A 176 -24.51 8.68 -14.45
CA THR A 176 -23.49 9.27 -15.33
C THR A 176 -22.85 8.22 -16.23
N VAL A 177 -22.39 7.10 -15.65
CA VAL A 177 -21.75 6.02 -16.41
C VAL A 177 -22.74 5.34 -17.34
N LEU A 178 -23.98 5.13 -16.89
CA LEU A 178 -25.03 4.53 -17.69
C LEU A 178 -25.40 5.38 -18.91
N ILE A 179 -25.53 6.70 -18.75
CA ILE A 179 -25.84 7.62 -19.85
C ILE A 179 -24.75 7.56 -20.92
N GLY A 180 -23.47 7.60 -20.51
CA GLY A 180 -22.35 7.46 -21.43
C GLY A 180 -22.35 6.11 -22.15
N ALA A 181 -22.48 5.02 -21.40
CA ALA A 181 -22.49 3.67 -21.96
C ALA A 181 -23.62 3.43 -22.97
N VAL A 182 -24.85 3.81 -22.61
CA VAL A 182 -26.02 3.63 -23.49
C VAL A 182 -25.90 4.52 -24.72
N SER A 183 -25.44 5.76 -24.57
CA SER A 183 -25.22 6.65 -25.71
C SER A 183 -24.18 6.08 -26.67
N ASN A 184 -23.08 5.54 -26.15
CA ASN A 184 -22.00 4.98 -26.97
C ASN A 184 -22.48 3.74 -27.73
N ILE A 185 -23.15 2.80 -27.06
CA ILE A 185 -23.72 1.60 -27.69
C ILE A 185 -24.69 1.95 -28.83
N ILE A 186 -25.44 3.05 -28.73
CA ILE A 186 -26.36 3.52 -29.78
C ILE A 186 -25.60 4.24 -30.90
N LEU A 187 -24.64 5.10 -30.56
CA LEU A 187 -23.93 5.94 -31.52
C LEU A 187 -22.88 5.17 -32.33
N ASP A 188 -22.25 4.15 -31.76
CA ASP A 188 -21.23 3.34 -32.42
C ASP A 188 -21.73 2.75 -33.75
N PRO A 189 -22.83 1.97 -33.83
CA PRO A 189 -23.27 1.40 -35.10
C PRO A 189 -23.70 2.47 -36.11
N ILE A 190 -24.20 3.63 -35.63
CA ILE A 190 -24.57 4.75 -36.50
C ILE A 190 -23.32 5.34 -37.16
N PHE A 191 -22.29 5.65 -36.40
CA PHE A 191 -21.08 6.27 -36.94
C PHE A 191 -20.19 5.26 -37.68
N ILE A 192 -20.02 4.05 -37.14
CA ILE A 192 -19.15 3.02 -37.71
C ILE A 192 -19.75 2.48 -39.02
N PHE A 193 -21.01 2.02 -38.99
CA PHE A 193 -21.61 1.29 -40.12
C PHE A 193 -22.50 2.19 -40.99
N ALA A 194 -23.46 2.91 -40.39
CA ALA A 194 -24.45 3.67 -41.19
C ALA A 194 -23.82 4.88 -41.90
N LEU A 195 -22.83 5.52 -41.29
CA LEU A 195 -22.09 6.65 -41.86
C LEU A 195 -20.72 6.24 -42.45
N GLY A 196 -20.35 4.97 -42.37
CA GLY A 196 -19.12 4.43 -42.94
C GLY A 196 -17.83 5.06 -42.41
N MET A 197 -17.82 5.60 -41.18
CA MET A 197 -16.66 6.30 -40.62
C MET A 197 -15.61 5.36 -40.01
N GLY A 198 -15.90 4.06 -39.92
CA GLY A 198 -14.99 3.05 -39.35
C GLY A 198 -14.49 3.44 -37.96
N VAL A 199 -13.17 3.33 -37.74
CA VAL A 199 -12.52 3.63 -36.46
C VAL A 199 -12.70 5.08 -35.99
N LYS A 200 -12.77 6.04 -36.94
CA LYS A 200 -13.04 7.45 -36.61
C LYS A 200 -14.43 7.62 -36.01
N GLY A 201 -15.39 6.84 -36.50
CA GLY A 201 -16.75 6.80 -35.99
C GLY A 201 -16.82 6.35 -34.54
N ALA A 202 -16.10 5.28 -34.19
CA ALA A 202 -16.02 4.77 -32.81
C ALA A 202 -15.44 5.81 -31.83
N ALA A 203 -14.36 6.50 -32.24
CA ALA A 203 -13.77 7.57 -31.43
C ALA A 203 -14.75 8.74 -31.24
N LEU A 204 -15.47 9.14 -32.31
CA LEU A 204 -16.44 10.23 -32.27
C LEU A 204 -17.65 9.88 -31.36
N ALA A 205 -18.18 8.67 -31.49
CA ALA A 205 -19.25 8.15 -30.65
C ALA A 205 -18.87 8.19 -29.17
N THR A 206 -17.64 7.77 -28.86
CA THR A 206 -17.09 7.78 -27.49
C THR A 206 -17.05 9.19 -26.91
N ILE A 207 -16.49 10.18 -27.64
CA ILE A 207 -16.36 11.55 -27.11
C ILE A 207 -17.71 12.26 -26.97
N ILE A 208 -18.68 12.01 -27.86
CA ILE A 208 -20.04 12.55 -27.76
C ILE A 208 -20.76 11.95 -26.54
N SER A 209 -20.59 10.65 -26.30
CA SER A 209 -21.16 9.95 -25.14
C SER A 209 -20.60 10.47 -23.81
N GLN A 210 -19.31 10.80 -23.80
CA GLN A 210 -18.66 11.47 -22.68
C GLN A 210 -19.15 12.92 -22.52
N CYS A 211 -19.48 13.61 -23.61
CA CYS A 211 -20.11 14.93 -23.55
C CYS A 211 -21.49 14.87 -22.88
N PHE A 212 -22.33 13.89 -23.22
CA PHE A 212 -23.62 13.69 -22.54
C PHE A 212 -23.46 13.40 -21.05
N SER A 213 -22.49 12.56 -20.70
CA SER A 213 -22.14 12.28 -19.30
C SER A 213 -21.68 13.54 -18.55
N MET A 214 -20.85 14.36 -19.18
CA MET A 214 -20.37 15.64 -18.63
C MET A 214 -21.54 16.61 -18.42
N ILE A 215 -22.43 16.77 -19.40
CA ILE A 215 -23.61 17.65 -19.30
C ILE A 215 -24.47 17.23 -18.11
N TRP A 216 -24.71 15.93 -17.93
CA TRP A 216 -25.43 15.39 -16.78
C TRP A 216 -24.77 15.76 -15.44
N ILE A 217 -23.45 15.56 -15.33
CA ILE A 217 -22.70 15.91 -14.11
C ILE A 217 -22.75 17.41 -13.83
N LEU A 218 -22.51 18.25 -14.84
CA LEU A 218 -22.55 19.70 -14.69
C LEU A 218 -23.94 20.17 -14.30
N GLY A 219 -25.00 19.59 -14.89
CA GLY A 219 -26.38 19.86 -14.50
C GLY A 219 -26.65 19.52 -13.02
N PHE A 220 -26.13 18.40 -12.53
CA PHE A 220 -26.24 18.04 -11.11
C PHE A 220 -25.44 18.98 -10.19
N LEU A 221 -24.16 19.23 -10.50
CA LEU A 221 -23.24 20.00 -9.67
C LEU A 221 -23.48 21.52 -9.68
N THR A 222 -24.19 22.03 -10.69
CA THR A 222 -24.68 23.43 -10.71
C THR A 222 -26.11 23.55 -10.17
N GLY A 223 -26.83 22.43 -10.07
CA GLY A 223 -28.22 22.36 -9.62
C GLY A 223 -28.45 22.61 -8.13
N LYS A 224 -29.72 22.61 -7.73
CA LYS A 224 -30.12 22.83 -6.32
C LYS A 224 -29.92 21.59 -5.43
N LYS A 225 -29.90 20.40 -6.04
CA LYS A 225 -29.91 19.08 -5.38
C LYS A 225 -28.56 18.67 -4.77
N THR A 226 -27.46 19.21 -5.29
CA THR A 226 -26.10 18.88 -4.81
C THR A 226 -25.78 19.54 -3.45
N SER A 227 -25.01 18.84 -2.62
CA SER A 227 -24.52 19.32 -1.33
C SER A 227 -23.32 20.24 -1.46
N ILE A 228 -22.55 20.17 -2.54
CA ILE A 228 -21.54 21.16 -2.92
C ILE A 228 -21.82 21.64 -4.35
N ARG A 229 -21.83 22.97 -4.54
CA ARG A 229 -22.13 23.58 -5.84
C ARG A 229 -20.88 24.06 -6.52
N LEU A 230 -20.79 23.80 -7.82
CA LEU A 230 -19.81 24.40 -8.71
C LEU A 230 -20.18 25.87 -8.93
N LYS A 231 -19.36 26.79 -8.41
CA LYS A 231 -19.61 28.24 -8.49
C LYS A 231 -18.42 28.94 -9.12
N ARG A 232 -18.69 29.88 -10.05
CA ARG A 232 -17.64 30.67 -10.74
C ARG A 232 -16.67 31.35 -9.77
N LYS A 233 -17.15 31.86 -8.64
CA LYS A 233 -16.30 32.51 -7.61
C LYS A 233 -15.23 31.59 -6.99
N ASN A 234 -15.37 30.27 -7.15
CA ASN A 234 -14.43 29.28 -6.63
C ASN A 234 -13.48 28.75 -7.72
N PHE A 235 -13.56 29.28 -8.94
CA PHE A 235 -12.67 28.96 -10.05
C PHE A 235 -11.35 29.69 -9.81
N ALA A 236 -10.46 29.03 -9.08
CA ALA A 236 -9.11 29.49 -8.82
C ALA A 236 -8.15 28.31 -8.93
N LEU A 237 -6.88 28.58 -9.22
CA LEU A 237 -5.80 27.62 -9.07
C LEU A 237 -4.98 28.03 -7.84
N ASP A 238 -5.51 27.70 -6.66
CA ASP A 238 -4.84 27.97 -5.39
C ASP A 238 -3.99 26.75 -5.00
N PRO A 239 -2.64 26.84 -5.03
CA PRO A 239 -1.75 25.72 -4.70
C PRO A 239 -2.02 25.13 -3.31
N LYS A 240 -2.48 25.95 -2.36
CA LYS A 240 -2.81 25.48 -1.00
C LYS A 240 -4.02 24.54 -0.99
N VAL A 241 -4.87 24.62 -2.00
CA VAL A 241 -6.06 23.77 -2.17
C VAL A 241 -5.74 22.56 -3.03
N PHE A 242 -5.15 22.75 -4.21
CA PHE A 242 -4.99 21.66 -5.17
C PHE A 242 -3.77 20.77 -4.91
N LEU A 243 -2.65 21.27 -4.37
CA LEU A 243 -1.46 20.43 -4.11
C LEU A 243 -1.73 19.29 -3.12
N PRO A 244 -2.43 19.51 -1.99
CA PRO A 244 -2.81 18.41 -1.10
C PRO A 244 -3.76 17.39 -1.76
N CYS A 245 -4.55 17.82 -2.75
CA CYS A 245 -5.40 16.92 -3.52
C CYS A 245 -4.55 16.06 -4.46
N ILE A 246 -3.66 16.67 -5.25
CA ILE A 246 -2.71 15.96 -6.12
C ILE A 246 -1.88 14.97 -5.31
N SER A 247 -1.34 15.38 -4.15
CA SER A 247 -0.52 14.51 -3.30
C SER A 247 -1.24 13.21 -2.90
N LEU A 248 -2.55 13.29 -2.63
CA LEU A 248 -3.37 12.11 -2.31
C LEU A 248 -3.68 11.28 -3.56
N GLY A 249 -3.95 11.94 -4.70
CA GLY A 249 -4.24 11.29 -5.97
C GLY A 249 -3.01 10.72 -6.70
N LEU A 250 -1.79 11.01 -6.26
CA LEU A 250 -0.57 10.42 -6.82
C LEU A 250 -0.57 8.89 -6.71
N ALA A 251 -1.10 8.34 -5.62
CA ALA A 251 -1.18 6.90 -5.44
C ALA A 251 -2.05 6.21 -6.53
N PRO A 252 -3.33 6.59 -6.73
CA PRO A 252 -4.12 6.01 -7.81
C PRO A 252 -3.59 6.36 -9.21
N PHE A 253 -3.01 7.55 -9.42
CA PHE A 253 -2.32 7.88 -10.68
C PHE A 253 -1.20 6.88 -10.99
N ILE A 254 -0.31 6.63 -10.04
CA ILE A 254 0.79 5.67 -10.24
C ILE A 254 0.22 4.28 -10.49
N MET A 255 -0.78 3.84 -9.73
CA MET A 255 -1.38 2.53 -9.93
C MET A 255 -1.96 2.34 -11.33
N GLN A 256 -2.64 3.37 -11.86
CA GLN A 256 -3.28 3.33 -13.16
C GLN A 256 -2.26 3.45 -14.30
N SER A 257 -1.29 4.36 -14.18
CA SER A 257 -0.23 4.56 -15.19
C SER A 257 0.75 3.38 -15.29
N THR A 258 0.99 2.66 -14.19
CA THR A 258 1.93 1.52 -14.18
C THR A 258 1.35 0.21 -14.71
N GLU A 259 0.02 0.11 -14.90
CA GLU A 259 -0.62 -1.08 -15.47
C GLU A 259 -0.06 -1.41 -16.86
N SER A 260 0.13 -0.39 -17.70
CA SER A 260 0.68 -0.57 -19.05
C SER A 260 2.13 -1.04 -19.04
N LEU A 261 2.95 -0.52 -18.12
CA LEU A 261 4.33 -0.95 -17.95
C LEU A 261 4.42 -2.43 -17.54
N ILE A 262 3.60 -2.84 -16.57
CA ILE A 262 3.55 -4.22 -16.08
C ILE A 262 3.22 -5.20 -17.20
N SER A 263 2.23 -4.85 -18.04
CA SER A 263 1.86 -5.68 -19.19
C SER A 263 3.04 -5.90 -20.15
N VAL A 264 3.80 -4.85 -20.47
CA VAL A 264 5.00 -4.95 -21.32
C VAL A 264 6.08 -5.83 -20.67
N CYS A 265 6.34 -5.66 -19.37
CA CYS A 265 7.32 -6.45 -18.64
C CYS A 265 6.97 -7.94 -18.64
N PHE A 266 5.71 -8.29 -18.32
CA PHE A 266 5.24 -9.68 -18.36
C PHE A 266 5.32 -10.25 -19.78
N ASN A 267 4.80 -9.55 -20.78
CA ASN A 267 4.79 -10.05 -22.16
C ASN A 267 6.21 -10.32 -22.67
N THR A 268 7.15 -9.41 -22.39
CA THR A 268 8.55 -9.58 -22.82
C THR A 268 9.23 -10.76 -22.12
N SER A 269 9.04 -10.89 -20.80
CA SER A 269 9.65 -11.98 -20.02
C SER A 269 9.04 -13.35 -20.37
N LEU A 270 7.71 -13.41 -20.51
CA LEU A 270 6.99 -14.64 -20.88
C LEU A 270 7.28 -15.07 -22.32
N LEU A 271 7.38 -14.13 -23.26
CA LEU A 271 7.77 -14.46 -24.63
C LEU A 271 9.16 -15.13 -24.66
N ARG A 272 10.11 -14.61 -23.87
CA ARG A 272 11.48 -15.14 -23.80
C ARG A 272 11.55 -16.57 -23.26
N TYR A 273 10.77 -16.89 -22.22
CA TYR A 273 10.88 -18.18 -21.52
C TYR A 273 9.82 -19.21 -21.91
N GLY A 274 8.65 -18.76 -22.36
CA GLY A 274 7.48 -19.61 -22.62
C GLY A 274 6.82 -19.41 -23.99
N GLY A 275 7.31 -18.51 -24.83
CA GLY A 275 6.78 -18.28 -26.18
C GLY A 275 5.37 -17.69 -26.20
N ASP A 276 4.75 -17.71 -27.38
CA ASP A 276 3.45 -17.07 -27.63
C ASP A 276 2.32 -17.64 -26.78
N ILE A 277 2.34 -18.96 -26.49
CA ILE A 277 1.32 -19.60 -25.65
C ILE A 277 1.34 -19.04 -24.21
N ALA A 278 2.51 -18.69 -23.69
CA ALA A 278 2.61 -18.05 -22.37
C ALA A 278 2.08 -16.61 -22.39
N VAL A 279 2.41 -15.84 -23.43
CA VAL A 279 1.86 -14.48 -23.61
C VAL A 279 0.33 -14.51 -23.75
N GLY A 280 -0.19 -15.48 -24.52
CA GLY A 280 -1.63 -15.72 -24.66
C GLY A 280 -2.30 -16.04 -23.32
N ALA A 281 -1.68 -16.90 -22.51
CA ALA A 281 -2.20 -17.25 -21.19
C ALA A 281 -2.21 -16.03 -20.24
N MET A 282 -1.18 -15.18 -20.29
CA MET A 282 -1.13 -13.93 -19.51
C MET A 282 -2.29 -13.00 -19.84
N THR A 283 -2.65 -12.89 -21.12
CA THR A 283 -3.79 -12.06 -21.56
C THR A 283 -5.10 -12.53 -20.92
N VAL A 284 -5.31 -13.86 -20.83
CA VAL A 284 -6.46 -14.44 -20.12
C VAL A 284 -6.38 -14.12 -18.63
N MET A 285 -5.22 -14.29 -17.99
CA MET A 285 -5.04 -14.03 -16.55
C MET A 285 -5.30 -12.57 -16.16
N ILE A 286 -4.79 -11.60 -16.95
CA ILE A 286 -5.06 -10.17 -16.77
C ILE A 286 -6.57 -9.90 -16.88
N SER A 287 -7.25 -10.53 -17.84
CA SER A 287 -8.70 -10.36 -18.03
C SER A 287 -9.49 -10.89 -16.83
N VAL A 288 -9.13 -12.07 -16.31
CA VAL A 288 -9.73 -12.62 -15.08
C VAL A 288 -9.45 -11.71 -13.88
N MET A 289 -8.23 -11.17 -13.75
CA MET A 289 -7.86 -10.26 -12.66
C MET A 289 -8.64 -8.94 -12.74
N GLN A 290 -8.79 -8.38 -13.94
CA GLN A 290 -9.56 -7.15 -14.16
C GLN A 290 -11.02 -7.36 -13.72
N PHE A 291 -11.66 -8.46 -14.13
CA PHE A 291 -13.01 -8.80 -13.68
C PHE A 291 -13.09 -8.95 -12.16
N SER A 292 -12.08 -9.61 -11.58
CA SER A 292 -11.95 -9.82 -10.14
C SER A 292 -11.90 -8.52 -9.34
N MET A 293 -11.27 -7.47 -9.87
CA MET A 293 -11.10 -6.19 -9.19
C MET A 293 -12.34 -5.29 -9.19
N LEU A 294 -13.27 -5.45 -10.14
CA LEU A 294 -14.37 -4.50 -10.32
C LEU A 294 -15.28 -4.38 -9.07
N PRO A 295 -15.72 -5.48 -8.42
CA PRO A 295 -16.48 -5.38 -7.18
C PRO A 295 -15.68 -4.81 -6.00
N LEU A 296 -14.38 -5.11 -5.90
CA LEU A 296 -13.51 -4.54 -4.86
C LEU A 296 -13.41 -3.02 -4.99
N ILE A 297 -13.27 -2.51 -6.22
CA ILE A 297 -13.28 -1.08 -6.52
C ILE A 297 -14.63 -0.46 -6.14
N GLY A 298 -15.75 -1.09 -6.50
CA GLY A 298 -17.09 -0.60 -6.16
C GLY A 298 -17.38 -0.57 -4.65
N LEU A 299 -16.99 -1.61 -3.90
CA LEU A 299 -17.06 -1.64 -2.43
C LEU A 299 -16.25 -0.50 -1.80
N SER A 300 -15.04 -0.31 -2.30
CA SER A 300 -14.11 0.73 -1.82
C SER A 300 -14.64 2.14 -2.09
N GLN A 301 -15.20 2.38 -3.28
CA GLN A 301 -15.87 3.64 -3.62
C GLN A 301 -17.11 3.91 -2.77
N GLY A 302 -17.88 2.88 -2.40
CA GLY A 302 -19.04 3.01 -1.52
C GLY A 302 -18.66 3.37 -0.08
N ALA A 303 -17.55 2.85 0.43
CA ALA A 303 -17.08 3.10 1.79
C ALA A 303 -16.37 4.46 1.95
N GLN A 304 -15.70 4.94 0.89
CA GLN A 304 -14.95 6.20 0.88
C GLN A 304 -15.73 7.41 1.45
N PRO A 305 -16.94 7.77 0.95
CA PRO A 305 -17.65 8.96 1.43
C PRO A 305 -18.02 8.86 2.90
N ILE A 306 -18.34 7.66 3.40
CA ILE A 306 -18.68 7.43 4.80
C ILE A 306 -17.44 7.67 5.68
N MET A 307 -16.29 7.09 5.31
CA MET A 307 -15.04 7.27 6.05
C MET A 307 -14.58 8.72 6.04
N SER A 308 -14.54 9.37 4.88
CA SER A 308 -14.07 10.76 4.75
C SER A 308 -14.97 11.74 5.48
N TYR A 309 -16.29 11.62 5.37
CA TYR A 309 -17.22 12.48 6.09
C TYR A 309 -17.06 12.33 7.61
N ASN A 310 -17.01 11.10 8.13
CA ASN A 310 -16.90 10.87 9.57
C ASN A 310 -15.51 11.21 10.12
N PHE A 311 -14.45 11.10 9.31
CA PHE A 311 -13.14 11.65 9.64
C PHE A 311 -13.20 13.17 9.82
N GLY A 312 -13.89 13.87 8.91
CA GLY A 312 -14.15 15.30 9.03
C GLY A 312 -14.98 15.68 10.25
N ALA A 313 -16.02 14.91 10.54
CA ALA A 313 -16.93 15.09 11.68
C ALA A 313 -16.32 14.66 13.03
N LYS A 314 -15.05 14.22 13.03
CA LYS A 314 -14.35 13.66 14.18
C LYS A 314 -15.03 12.45 14.84
N ASN A 315 -15.81 11.68 14.08
CA ASN A 315 -16.48 10.47 14.58
C ASN A 315 -15.59 9.24 14.36
N ALA A 316 -14.63 9.03 15.27
CA ALA A 316 -13.68 7.91 15.24
C ALA A 316 -14.36 6.53 15.23
N GLU A 317 -15.48 6.38 15.94
CA GLU A 317 -16.22 5.12 16.04
C GLU A 317 -16.78 4.70 14.68
N ARG A 318 -17.47 5.61 13.98
CA ARG A 318 -17.98 5.33 12.63
C ARG A 318 -16.87 5.08 11.62
N VAL A 319 -15.73 5.76 11.74
CA VAL A 319 -14.57 5.48 10.86
C VAL A 319 -14.09 4.04 11.06
N ARG A 320 -13.93 3.60 12.32
CA ARG A 320 -13.54 2.21 12.65
C ARG A 320 -14.59 1.20 12.15
N GLU A 321 -15.87 1.48 12.38
CA GLU A 321 -16.96 0.61 11.95
C GLU A 321 -16.99 0.46 10.41
N THR A 322 -16.91 1.59 9.70
CA THR A 322 -16.89 1.60 8.23
C THR A 322 -15.70 0.84 7.67
N PHE A 323 -14.50 1.08 8.21
CA PHE A 323 -13.31 0.36 7.79
C PHE A 323 -13.43 -1.14 8.07
N ARG A 324 -13.95 -1.54 9.23
CA ARG A 324 -14.15 -2.95 9.58
C ARG A 324 -15.10 -3.64 8.60
N ILE A 325 -16.22 -3.01 8.27
CA ILE A 325 -17.20 -3.57 7.32
C ILE A 325 -16.58 -3.66 5.93
N LEU A 326 -15.87 -2.62 5.47
CA LEU A 326 -15.15 -2.64 4.20
C LEU A 326 -14.12 -3.79 4.15
N LEU A 327 -13.25 -3.89 5.15
CA LEU A 327 -12.21 -4.91 5.22
C LEU A 327 -12.79 -6.33 5.18
N VAL A 328 -13.81 -6.60 6.00
CA VAL A 328 -14.47 -7.91 6.04
C VAL A 328 -15.16 -8.20 4.71
N SER A 329 -15.85 -7.23 4.11
CA SER A 329 -16.53 -7.41 2.82
C SER A 329 -15.54 -7.69 1.69
N CYS A 330 -14.45 -6.90 1.62
CA CYS A 330 -13.39 -7.10 0.64
C CYS A 330 -12.72 -8.48 0.81
N LEU A 331 -12.42 -8.89 2.04
CA LEU A 331 -11.78 -10.17 2.33
C LEU A 331 -12.70 -11.36 2.00
N ILE A 332 -13.98 -11.30 2.38
CA ILE A 332 -14.95 -12.35 2.04
C ILE A 332 -15.04 -12.48 0.52
N TYR A 333 -15.18 -11.36 -0.20
CA TYR A 333 -15.24 -11.38 -1.65
C TYR A 333 -13.96 -11.93 -2.29
N SER A 334 -12.78 -11.41 -1.91
CA SER A 334 -11.51 -11.83 -2.50
C SER A 334 -11.19 -13.29 -2.19
N MET A 335 -11.44 -13.76 -0.97
CA MET A 335 -11.27 -15.16 -0.59
C MET A 335 -12.24 -16.09 -1.33
N SER A 336 -13.51 -15.68 -1.49
CA SER A 336 -14.50 -16.48 -2.22
C SER A 336 -14.12 -16.61 -3.68
N LEU A 337 -13.67 -15.51 -4.31
CA LEU A 337 -13.25 -15.52 -5.69
C LEU A 337 -11.97 -16.32 -5.91
N TRP A 338 -10.98 -16.15 -5.03
CA TRP A 338 -9.78 -16.97 -5.03
C TRP A 338 -10.12 -18.46 -4.94
N ALA A 339 -11.00 -18.86 -4.03
CA ALA A 339 -11.44 -20.24 -3.90
C ALA A 339 -12.13 -20.75 -5.19
N LEU A 340 -12.98 -19.94 -5.83
CA LEU A 340 -13.60 -20.30 -7.10
C LEU A 340 -12.57 -20.47 -8.23
N VAL A 341 -11.57 -19.59 -8.32
CA VAL A 341 -10.51 -19.67 -9.32
C VAL A 341 -9.60 -20.89 -9.09
N GLU A 342 -9.27 -21.21 -7.84
CA GLU A 342 -8.44 -22.39 -7.52
C GLU A 342 -9.19 -23.71 -7.78
N LEU A 343 -10.46 -23.78 -7.37
CA LEU A 343 -11.29 -24.98 -7.52
C LEU A 343 -11.71 -25.20 -8.98
N PHE A 344 -12.08 -24.13 -9.70
CA PHE A 344 -12.66 -24.20 -11.05
C PHE A 344 -11.98 -23.26 -12.07
N PRO A 345 -10.64 -23.32 -12.25
CA PRO A 345 -9.91 -22.39 -13.12
C PRO A 345 -10.36 -22.46 -14.59
N GLN A 346 -10.82 -23.64 -15.02
CA GLN A 346 -11.28 -23.88 -16.39
C GLN A 346 -12.50 -23.02 -16.76
N ILE A 347 -13.40 -22.74 -15.81
CA ILE A 347 -14.59 -21.91 -16.06
C ILE A 347 -14.14 -20.51 -16.47
N PHE A 348 -13.21 -19.93 -15.72
CA PHE A 348 -12.70 -18.58 -15.97
C PHE A 348 -11.92 -18.48 -17.28
N ILE A 349 -11.12 -19.50 -17.62
CA ILE A 349 -10.36 -19.51 -18.88
C ILE A 349 -11.29 -19.66 -20.09
N LYS A 350 -12.29 -20.56 -20.00
CA LYS A 350 -13.24 -20.84 -21.09
C LYS A 350 -14.14 -19.64 -21.46
N ILE A 351 -14.31 -18.68 -20.56
CA ILE A 351 -14.99 -17.40 -20.88
C ILE A 351 -14.25 -16.64 -21.98
N PHE A 352 -12.92 -16.70 -22.00
CA PHE A 352 -12.09 -15.92 -22.91
C PHE A 352 -11.50 -16.74 -24.06
N ASN A 353 -11.25 -18.04 -23.86
CA ASN A 353 -10.64 -18.87 -24.87
C ASN A 353 -11.03 -20.35 -24.70
N SER A 354 -11.40 -20.99 -25.82
CA SER A 354 -11.80 -22.41 -25.86
C SER A 354 -10.74 -23.34 -26.47
N ASP A 355 -9.57 -22.82 -26.86
CA ASP A 355 -8.47 -23.61 -27.39
C ASP A 355 -7.92 -24.59 -26.35
N ALA A 356 -7.80 -25.86 -26.74
CA ALA A 356 -7.44 -26.93 -25.82
C ALA A 356 -5.98 -26.85 -25.37
N GLU A 357 -5.08 -26.37 -26.23
CA GLU A 357 -3.65 -26.25 -25.91
C GLU A 357 -3.44 -25.11 -24.90
N LEU A 358 -4.01 -23.93 -25.17
CA LEU A 358 -3.98 -22.80 -24.26
C LEU A 358 -4.64 -23.13 -22.93
N LEU A 359 -5.78 -23.84 -22.93
CA LEU A 359 -6.45 -24.25 -21.70
C LEU A 359 -5.55 -25.13 -20.82
N ARG A 360 -4.86 -26.11 -21.42
CA ARG A 360 -3.93 -27.00 -20.68
C ARG A 360 -2.77 -26.23 -20.06
N PHE A 361 -2.26 -25.21 -20.76
CA PHE A 361 -1.18 -24.36 -20.26
C PHE A 361 -1.66 -23.35 -19.21
N ALA A 362 -2.80 -22.68 -19.46
CA ALA A 362 -3.29 -21.58 -18.65
C ALA A 362 -3.88 -22.03 -17.31
N VAL A 363 -4.43 -23.24 -17.19
CA VAL A 363 -4.98 -23.76 -15.92
C VAL A 363 -3.96 -23.73 -14.76
N PRO A 364 -2.79 -24.39 -14.86
CA PRO A 364 -1.80 -24.35 -13.79
C PRO A 364 -1.20 -22.95 -13.61
N ALA A 365 -1.02 -22.18 -14.68
CA ALA A 365 -0.50 -20.81 -14.60
C ALA A 365 -1.45 -19.85 -13.86
N LEU A 366 -2.76 -19.95 -14.11
CA LEU A 366 -3.79 -19.14 -13.46
C LEU A 366 -3.82 -19.38 -11.95
N ARG A 367 -3.73 -20.63 -11.50
CA ARG A 367 -3.65 -20.97 -10.07
C ARG A 367 -2.45 -20.28 -9.42
N ILE A 368 -1.27 -20.41 -10.03
CA ILE A 368 -0.05 -19.78 -9.54
C ILE A 368 -0.21 -18.26 -9.47
N TYR A 369 -0.69 -17.64 -10.54
CA TYR A 369 -0.89 -16.19 -10.62
C TYR A 369 -1.87 -15.67 -9.55
N PHE A 370 -2.89 -16.44 -9.20
CA PHE A 370 -3.92 -16.05 -8.23
C PHE A 370 -3.60 -16.43 -6.77
N LEU A 371 -2.49 -17.11 -6.46
CA LEU A 371 -2.20 -17.65 -5.12
C LEU A 371 -2.38 -16.63 -3.96
N ALA A 372 -1.98 -15.37 -4.16
CA ALA A 372 -2.09 -14.33 -3.13
C ALA A 372 -3.36 -13.46 -3.25
N SER A 373 -4.19 -13.68 -4.28
CA SER A 373 -5.38 -12.87 -4.55
C SER A 373 -6.45 -12.95 -3.44
N GLY A 374 -6.49 -14.07 -2.70
CA GLY A 374 -7.43 -14.27 -1.59
C GLY A 374 -7.27 -13.23 -0.49
N VAL A 375 -6.04 -12.89 -0.10
CA VAL A 375 -5.74 -11.88 0.92
C VAL A 375 -5.69 -10.45 0.37
N PHE A 376 -5.83 -10.30 -0.95
CA PHE A 376 -5.69 -9.01 -1.63
C PHE A 376 -6.79 -8.00 -1.27
N GLY A 377 -7.93 -8.47 -0.77
CA GLY A 377 -8.97 -7.60 -0.19
C GLY A 377 -8.44 -6.69 0.95
N ILE A 378 -7.42 -7.14 1.70
CA ILE A 378 -6.76 -6.33 2.74
C ILE A 378 -6.05 -5.13 2.13
N GLN A 379 -5.28 -5.36 1.06
CA GLN A 379 -4.54 -4.30 0.35
C GLN A 379 -5.48 -3.19 -0.08
N ILE A 380 -6.57 -3.57 -0.77
CA ILE A 380 -7.53 -2.62 -1.34
C ILE A 380 -8.25 -1.84 -0.23
N ALA A 381 -8.72 -2.52 0.82
CA ALA A 381 -9.42 -1.87 1.93
C ALA A 381 -8.53 -0.86 2.67
N CYS A 382 -7.31 -1.25 3.02
CA CYS A 382 -6.35 -0.39 3.72
C CYS A 382 -5.92 0.81 2.88
N GLN A 383 -5.63 0.58 1.59
CA GLN A 383 -5.25 1.67 0.68
C GLN A 383 -6.39 2.67 0.50
N GLN A 384 -7.62 2.18 0.30
CA GLN A 384 -8.79 3.05 0.19
C GLN A 384 -9.02 3.85 1.47
N ALA A 385 -8.77 3.26 2.63
CA ALA A 385 -8.87 3.96 3.90
C ALA A 385 -7.82 5.06 4.03
N PHE A 386 -6.56 4.84 3.64
CA PHE A 386 -5.56 5.93 3.62
C PHE A 386 -5.97 7.11 2.74
N ILE A 387 -6.51 6.81 1.55
CA ILE A 387 -7.06 7.85 0.65
C ILE A 387 -8.24 8.57 1.32
N ALA A 388 -9.18 7.83 1.91
CA ALA A 388 -10.37 8.42 2.54
C ALA A 388 -10.02 9.31 3.76
N LEU A 389 -8.96 8.95 4.49
CA LEU A 389 -8.49 9.67 5.68
C LEU A 389 -7.49 10.79 5.35
N GLY A 390 -7.06 10.91 4.10
CA GLY A 390 -6.12 11.95 3.67
C GLY A 390 -4.65 11.67 3.98
N ASP A 391 -4.26 10.42 4.30
CA ASP A 391 -2.87 10.04 4.52
C ASP A 391 -2.17 9.69 3.18
N ALA A 392 -1.80 10.74 2.44
CA ALA A 392 -1.15 10.64 1.14
C ALA A 392 0.17 9.87 1.18
N LYS A 393 0.98 10.06 2.23
CA LYS A 393 2.30 9.41 2.34
C LYS A 393 2.16 7.89 2.44
N SER A 394 1.25 7.43 3.29
CA SER A 394 1.02 5.98 3.49
C SER A 394 0.34 5.36 2.27
N SER A 395 -0.61 6.04 1.63
CA SER A 395 -1.21 5.55 0.39
C SER A 395 -0.21 5.45 -0.76
N LEU A 396 0.69 6.43 -0.88
CA LEU A 396 1.71 6.48 -1.93
C LEU A 396 2.76 5.39 -1.74
N SER A 397 3.22 5.18 -0.49
CA SER A 397 4.22 4.14 -0.20
C SER A 397 3.69 2.75 -0.56
N VAL A 398 2.44 2.45 -0.21
CA VAL A 398 1.77 1.19 -0.55
C VAL A 398 1.66 0.98 -2.07
N ALA A 399 1.26 2.01 -2.81
CA ALA A 399 1.10 1.94 -4.27
C ALA A 399 2.44 1.71 -4.99
N ILE A 400 3.48 2.47 -4.62
CA ILE A 400 4.81 2.38 -5.22
C ILE A 400 5.47 1.04 -4.88
N LEU A 401 5.38 0.61 -3.62
CA LEU A 401 6.00 -0.64 -3.18
C LEU A 401 5.52 -1.81 -4.03
N ARG A 402 4.21 -1.95 -4.21
CA ARG A 402 3.61 -3.11 -4.89
C ARG A 402 4.09 -3.23 -6.34
N LYS A 403 3.82 -2.21 -7.15
CA LYS A 403 3.97 -2.31 -8.61
C LYS A 403 5.39 -2.01 -9.09
N ILE A 404 6.03 -0.99 -8.54
CA ILE A 404 7.33 -0.51 -9.03
C ILE A 404 8.48 -1.22 -8.30
N VAL A 405 8.40 -1.31 -6.98
CA VAL A 405 9.53 -1.79 -6.17
C VAL A 405 9.56 -3.32 -6.08
N LEU A 406 8.39 -3.97 -6.06
CA LEU A 406 8.28 -5.42 -5.97
C LEU A 406 8.03 -6.05 -7.35
N LEU A 407 6.86 -5.80 -7.95
CA LEU A 407 6.41 -6.57 -9.12
C LEU A 407 7.34 -6.47 -10.33
N VAL A 408 7.68 -5.26 -10.77
CA VAL A 408 8.56 -5.07 -11.95
C VAL A 408 9.92 -5.78 -11.79
N PRO A 409 10.69 -5.59 -10.70
CA PRO A 409 11.91 -6.35 -10.48
C PRO A 409 11.69 -7.86 -10.38
N LEU A 410 10.65 -8.32 -9.68
CA LEU A 410 10.40 -9.74 -9.48
C LEU A 410 10.13 -10.48 -10.80
N ILE A 411 9.50 -9.84 -11.79
CA ILE A 411 9.30 -10.41 -13.14
C ILE A 411 10.62 -10.85 -13.80
N TYR A 412 11.73 -10.16 -13.50
CA TYR A 412 13.06 -10.46 -14.05
C TYR A 412 13.97 -11.23 -13.08
N ILE A 413 13.82 -11.03 -11.77
CA ILE A 413 14.67 -11.66 -10.74
C ILE A 413 14.24 -13.10 -10.50
N VAL A 414 12.95 -13.36 -10.28
CA VAL A 414 12.45 -14.70 -9.92
C VAL A 414 12.83 -15.77 -10.97
N PRO A 415 12.69 -15.55 -12.30
CA PRO A 415 13.17 -16.53 -13.30
C PRO A 415 14.70 -16.64 -13.42
N ALA A 416 15.46 -15.71 -12.86
CA ALA A 416 16.93 -15.76 -12.83
C ALA A 416 17.48 -16.52 -11.62
N LEU A 417 16.66 -16.74 -10.58
CA LEU A 417 17.05 -17.53 -9.41
C LEU A 417 17.16 -19.02 -9.77
N PRO A 418 18.07 -19.78 -9.13
CA PRO A 418 18.23 -21.22 -9.33
C PRO A 418 17.10 -22.00 -8.62
N LEU A 419 15.87 -21.81 -9.08
CA LEU A 419 14.69 -22.51 -8.58
C LEU A 419 14.49 -23.82 -9.34
N SER A 420 13.89 -24.82 -8.68
CA SER A 420 13.53 -26.11 -9.28
C SER A 420 12.28 -26.07 -10.18
N VAL A 421 11.74 -24.89 -10.46
CA VAL A 421 10.58 -24.68 -11.33
C VAL A 421 10.98 -24.15 -12.71
N SER A 422 10.11 -24.29 -13.71
CA SER A 422 10.35 -23.71 -15.03
C SER A 422 10.48 -22.18 -14.94
N LYS A 423 11.32 -21.59 -15.81
CA LYS A 423 11.49 -20.13 -15.86
C LYS A 423 10.17 -19.40 -16.16
N THR A 424 9.31 -19.99 -16.98
CA THR A 424 7.98 -19.45 -17.29
C THR A 424 7.07 -19.42 -16.05
N THR A 425 7.06 -20.51 -15.27
CA THR A 425 6.36 -20.57 -13.99
C THR A 425 6.90 -19.54 -13.01
N ALA A 426 8.22 -19.38 -12.96
CA ALA A 426 8.90 -18.39 -12.11
C ALA A 426 8.48 -16.94 -12.44
N VAL A 427 8.23 -16.62 -13.73
CA VAL A 427 7.66 -15.32 -14.11
C VAL A 427 6.25 -15.14 -13.55
N TYR A 428 5.37 -16.14 -13.66
CA TYR A 428 4.02 -16.06 -13.07
C TYR A 428 4.02 -15.97 -11.55
N MET A 429 5.03 -16.54 -10.88
CA MET A 429 5.20 -16.42 -9.42
C MET A 429 5.57 -14.99 -8.97
N ALA A 430 6.00 -14.10 -9.87
CA ALA A 430 6.35 -12.73 -9.51
C ALA A 430 5.15 -11.97 -8.91
N GLU A 431 3.94 -12.14 -9.47
CA GLU A 431 2.71 -11.49 -9.00
C GLU A 431 2.33 -11.91 -7.57
N PRO A 432 2.09 -13.20 -7.24
CA PRO A 432 1.69 -13.58 -5.91
C PRO A 432 2.74 -13.27 -4.85
N ILE A 433 4.04 -13.33 -5.19
CA ILE A 433 5.12 -12.92 -4.27
C ILE A 433 5.04 -11.42 -3.98
N ALA A 434 4.91 -10.59 -5.02
CA ALA A 434 4.78 -9.13 -4.87
C ALA A 434 3.53 -8.77 -4.05
N ASP A 435 2.40 -9.41 -4.36
CA ASP A 435 1.13 -9.17 -3.69
C ASP A 435 1.15 -9.60 -2.23
N PHE A 436 1.70 -10.77 -1.91
CA PHE A 436 1.79 -11.22 -0.52
C PHE A 436 2.66 -10.29 0.33
N VAL A 437 3.84 -9.91 -0.17
CA VAL A 437 4.75 -8.98 0.51
C VAL A 437 4.10 -7.59 0.64
N SER A 438 3.41 -7.12 -0.39
CA SER A 438 2.72 -5.84 -0.36
C SER A 438 1.55 -5.84 0.62
N VAL A 439 0.71 -6.89 0.63
CA VAL A 439 -0.41 -7.05 1.58
C VAL A 439 0.12 -7.06 3.02
N ALA A 440 1.21 -7.80 3.27
CA ALA A 440 1.86 -7.81 4.57
C ALA A 440 2.28 -6.38 4.94
N TYR A 441 3.10 -5.71 4.13
CA TYR A 441 3.52 -4.33 4.38
C TYR A 441 2.34 -3.37 4.62
N THR A 442 1.27 -3.49 3.86
CA THR A 442 0.10 -2.63 3.98
C THR A 442 -0.67 -2.87 5.27
N ALA A 443 -0.93 -4.13 5.63
CA ALA A 443 -1.61 -4.49 6.87
C ALA A 443 -0.86 -3.95 8.10
N VAL A 444 0.47 -4.05 8.03
CA VAL A 444 1.41 -3.50 8.99
C VAL A 444 1.31 -1.99 9.11
N LEU A 445 1.54 -1.29 7.99
CA LEU A 445 1.58 0.16 7.96
C LEU A 445 0.25 0.71 8.44
N PHE A 446 -0.85 0.08 8.01
CA PHE A 446 -2.19 0.41 8.41
C PHE A 446 -2.40 0.22 9.92
N SER A 447 -1.99 -0.89 10.51
CA SER A 447 -2.18 -1.14 11.95
C SER A 447 -1.49 -0.11 12.85
N VAL A 448 -0.35 0.47 12.42
CA VAL A 448 0.38 1.54 13.12
C VAL A 448 -0.26 2.90 12.84
N ARG A 449 -0.41 3.26 11.55
CA ARG A 449 -0.87 4.58 11.13
C ARG A 449 -2.33 4.82 11.46
N PHE A 450 -3.19 3.83 11.28
CA PHE A 450 -4.62 3.95 11.56
C PHE A 450 -4.88 4.24 13.04
N LYS A 451 -4.17 3.59 13.96
CA LYS A 451 -4.28 3.90 15.40
C LYS A 451 -3.92 5.35 15.70
N LYS A 452 -2.79 5.83 15.15
CA LYS A 452 -2.36 7.22 15.31
C LYS A 452 -3.37 8.21 14.75
N ILE A 453 -3.84 7.99 13.51
CA ILE A 453 -4.85 8.83 12.86
C ILE A 453 -6.13 8.87 13.69
N ILE A 454 -6.58 7.73 14.21
CA ILE A 454 -7.79 7.70 15.04
C ILE A 454 -7.57 8.39 16.39
N GLY A 455 -6.40 8.24 17.02
CA GLY A 455 -6.06 8.93 18.27
C GLY A 455 -6.07 10.46 18.12
N GLU A 456 -5.53 10.97 17.01
CA GLU A 456 -5.55 12.41 16.67
C GLU A 456 -6.99 12.97 16.55
N ILE A 457 -7.97 12.14 16.18
CA ILE A 457 -9.38 12.52 16.07
C ILE A 457 -10.11 12.39 17.41
N GLY A 458 -9.80 11.33 18.17
CA GLY A 458 -10.50 10.95 19.40
C GLY A 458 -10.14 11.79 20.63
N GLY A 459 -9.13 12.65 20.55
CA GLY A 459 -8.70 13.51 21.67
C GLY A 459 -7.79 12.82 22.70
N ASP A 460 -7.42 11.56 22.46
CA ASP A 460 -6.49 10.82 23.31
C ASP A 460 -5.03 11.10 22.88
N GLU A 461 -4.50 12.26 23.25
CA GLU A 461 -3.04 12.52 23.22
C GLU A 461 -2.27 11.67 24.27
N ALA A 462 -2.97 10.91 25.12
CA ALA A 462 -2.40 10.30 26.32
C ALA A 462 -2.00 8.81 26.23
N ASP A 463 -2.08 8.14 25.08
CA ASP A 463 -1.84 6.68 25.01
C ASP A 463 -0.88 6.24 23.86
N SER A 464 0.17 7.03 23.62
CA SER A 464 1.16 6.76 22.56
C SER A 464 2.13 5.61 22.84
N HIS A 465 2.08 4.99 24.03
CA HIS A 465 3.01 3.92 24.46
C HIS A 465 2.38 2.53 24.59
N ARG A 466 1.18 2.33 24.03
CA ARG A 466 0.55 1.00 23.99
C ARG A 466 1.06 0.22 22.79
N GLN A 467 1.85 -0.83 23.06
CA GLN A 467 2.41 -1.76 22.07
C GLN A 467 1.54 -1.89 20.82
N SER A 468 2.09 -1.53 19.65
CA SER A 468 1.39 -1.68 18.39
C SER A 468 1.02 -3.16 18.21
N GLY A 469 -0.26 -3.46 17.98
CA GLY A 469 -0.72 -4.82 17.68
C GLY A 469 0.01 -5.45 16.48
N TYR A 470 0.69 -4.62 15.69
CA TYR A 470 1.66 -5.02 14.69
C TYR A 470 2.83 -5.85 15.24
N PHE A 471 3.51 -5.37 16.28
CA PHE A 471 4.69 -6.04 16.83
C PHE A 471 4.29 -7.37 17.47
N ARG A 472 3.11 -7.45 18.11
CA ARG A 472 2.54 -8.72 18.58
C ARG A 472 2.23 -9.69 17.43
N PHE A 473 1.72 -9.20 16.30
CA PHE A 473 1.49 -10.02 15.11
C PHE A 473 2.81 -10.52 14.49
N LEU A 474 3.80 -9.64 14.29
CA LEU A 474 5.13 -10.03 13.83
C LEU A 474 5.78 -11.04 14.76
N ARG A 475 5.73 -10.82 16.07
CA ARG A 475 6.26 -11.76 17.05
C ARG A 475 5.59 -13.13 16.94
N LYS A 476 4.26 -13.17 16.77
CA LYS A 476 3.55 -14.43 16.49
C LYS A 476 3.97 -15.07 15.16
N ALA A 477 4.16 -14.27 14.11
CA ALA A 477 4.63 -14.77 12.81
C ALA A 477 6.06 -15.32 12.90
N VAL A 478 7.00 -14.59 13.53
CA VAL A 478 8.37 -15.05 13.78
C VAL A 478 8.36 -16.33 14.61
N ARG A 479 7.57 -16.40 15.71
CA ARG A 479 7.37 -17.61 16.51
C ARG A 479 6.74 -18.77 15.72
N PHE A 480 5.94 -18.49 14.70
CA PHE A 480 5.37 -19.51 13.83
C PHE A 480 6.43 -20.12 12.89
N PHE A 481 7.33 -19.28 12.37
CA PHE A 481 8.40 -19.73 11.47
C PHE A 481 9.68 -20.20 12.17
N THR A 482 9.81 -19.98 13.48
CA THR A 482 11.01 -20.31 14.26
C THR A 482 10.65 -21.23 15.42
N LYS A 483 11.52 -22.20 15.72
CA LYS A 483 11.28 -23.13 16.85
C LYS A 483 11.32 -22.35 18.17
N PRO A 484 10.48 -22.71 19.17
CA PRO A 484 10.51 -22.06 20.47
C PRO A 484 11.88 -22.21 21.14
N MET A 485 12.29 -21.18 21.86
CA MET A 485 13.51 -21.17 22.69
C MET A 485 13.12 -21.19 24.16
N GLU A 486 13.92 -21.89 24.97
CA GLU A 486 13.70 -22.00 26.41
C GLU A 486 14.47 -20.88 27.14
N THR A 487 13.80 -20.21 28.08
CA THR A 487 14.46 -19.22 28.96
C THR A 487 14.80 -19.89 30.29
N VAL A 488 16.08 -19.95 30.64
CA VAL A 488 16.61 -20.56 31.86
C VAL A 488 17.12 -19.47 32.79
N TRP A 489 16.58 -19.42 34.01
CA TRP A 489 16.93 -18.43 35.02
C TRP A 489 17.84 -19.06 36.08
N GLU A 490 19.00 -18.45 36.36
CA GLU A 490 19.85 -18.87 37.49
C GLU A 490 19.23 -18.55 38.85
N LEU A 491 18.46 -17.46 38.92
CA LEU A 491 17.67 -17.06 40.07
C LEU A 491 16.29 -16.61 39.60
N PRO A 492 15.22 -16.86 40.38
CA PRO A 492 13.87 -16.38 40.05
C PRO A 492 13.84 -14.88 39.79
N PHE A 493 13.10 -14.46 38.76
CA PHE A 493 12.96 -13.05 38.43
C PHE A 493 12.07 -12.33 39.45
N GLU A 494 12.57 -11.24 40.05
CA GLU A 494 11.89 -10.51 41.14
C GLU A 494 10.80 -9.53 40.66
N GLY A 495 10.55 -9.42 39.35
CA GLY A 495 9.49 -8.56 38.80
C GLY A 495 9.77 -7.04 38.85
N LYS A 496 10.96 -6.61 39.32
CA LYS A 496 11.34 -5.19 39.38
C LYS A 496 11.83 -4.68 38.01
N PRO A 497 11.69 -3.37 37.71
CA PRO A 497 12.33 -2.76 36.55
C PRO A 497 13.82 -3.09 36.51
N SER A 498 14.28 -3.61 35.38
CA SER A 498 15.59 -4.26 35.26
C SER A 498 16.17 -4.04 33.87
N VAL A 499 17.49 -4.13 33.78
CA VAL A 499 18.25 -3.98 32.54
C VAL A 499 18.86 -5.33 32.18
N PHE A 500 18.43 -5.91 31.08
CA PHE A 500 18.98 -7.14 30.52
C PHE A 500 20.10 -6.79 29.53
N VAL A 501 21.30 -7.26 29.79
CA VAL A 501 22.48 -7.01 28.95
C VAL A 501 22.82 -8.30 28.23
N CYS A 502 22.60 -8.32 26.91
CA CYS A 502 22.63 -9.53 26.09
C CYS A 502 23.77 -9.53 25.07
N ASN A 503 24.34 -10.71 24.78
CA ASN A 503 25.22 -10.90 23.64
C ASN A 503 24.44 -10.78 22.31
N HIS A 504 25.12 -10.39 21.23
CA HIS A 504 24.50 -10.19 19.91
C HIS A 504 24.19 -11.50 19.15
N ASP A 505 24.91 -12.61 19.36
CA ASP A 505 24.80 -13.87 18.56
C ASP A 505 24.41 -13.65 17.08
N ARG A 506 25.32 -13.00 16.33
CA ARG A 506 25.11 -12.54 14.95
C ARG A 506 23.88 -11.63 14.82
N ALA A 507 23.14 -11.74 13.72
CA ALA A 507 21.88 -11.02 13.53
C ALA A 507 20.69 -11.70 14.24
N TYR A 508 20.87 -12.93 14.73
CA TYR A 508 19.78 -13.75 15.23
C TYR A 508 19.48 -13.48 16.70
N GLY A 509 20.47 -13.07 17.52
CA GLY A 509 20.28 -12.77 18.94
C GLY A 509 19.23 -11.69 19.20
N PRO A 510 19.31 -10.48 18.60
CA PRO A 510 18.28 -9.46 18.74
C PRO A 510 16.87 -9.92 18.33
N ILE A 511 16.77 -10.68 17.23
CA ILE A 511 15.51 -11.23 16.74
C ILE A 511 14.96 -12.25 17.74
N ALA A 512 15.81 -13.15 18.23
CA ALA A 512 15.49 -14.18 19.21
C ALA A 512 14.98 -13.57 20.51
N MET A 513 15.68 -12.57 21.04
CA MET A 513 15.27 -11.89 22.26
C MET A 513 13.96 -11.12 22.08
N CYS A 514 13.77 -10.45 20.95
CA CYS A 514 12.50 -9.75 20.67
C CYS A 514 11.32 -10.70 20.45
N ALA A 515 11.56 -11.92 19.95
CA ALA A 515 10.52 -12.87 19.61
C ALA A 515 10.21 -13.86 20.74
N HIS A 516 11.24 -14.47 21.33
CA HIS A 516 11.12 -15.64 22.19
C HIS A 516 11.31 -15.36 23.67
N PHE A 517 12.05 -14.30 24.03
CA PHE A 517 12.30 -13.99 25.45
C PHE A 517 11.01 -13.89 26.25
N GLU A 518 10.98 -14.49 27.43
CA GLU A 518 9.78 -14.61 28.26
C GLU A 518 9.14 -13.24 28.54
N LEU A 519 9.97 -12.23 28.86
CA LEU A 519 9.55 -10.86 29.17
C LEU A 519 9.43 -9.94 27.95
N SER A 520 9.42 -10.47 26.72
CA SER A 520 9.44 -9.60 25.52
C SER A 520 8.17 -8.78 25.26
N GLU A 521 7.12 -8.88 26.08
CA GLU A 521 6.02 -7.90 26.08
C GLU A 521 6.35 -6.62 26.87
N ASP A 522 7.20 -6.74 27.89
CA ASP A 522 7.54 -5.66 28.82
C ASP A 522 8.99 -5.19 28.72
N VAL A 523 9.83 -5.90 27.96
CA VAL A 523 11.18 -5.46 27.61
C VAL A 523 11.15 -4.45 26.44
N ARG A 524 12.05 -3.47 26.47
CA ARG A 524 12.23 -2.47 25.42
C ARG A 524 13.68 -2.50 24.92
N PRO A 525 13.91 -2.85 23.64
CA PRO A 525 15.26 -2.93 23.11
C PRO A 525 15.84 -1.54 22.84
N TRP A 526 17.13 -1.38 23.12
CA TRP A 526 17.93 -0.30 22.56
C TRP A 526 18.20 -0.56 21.08
N ILE A 527 17.88 0.40 20.22
CA ILE A 527 18.06 0.30 18.78
C ILE A 527 18.77 1.55 18.28
N ASN A 528 19.83 1.38 17.50
CA ASN A 528 20.57 2.50 16.92
C ASN A 528 19.62 3.41 16.10
N ALA A 529 19.64 4.71 16.41
CA ALA A 529 18.72 5.70 15.87
C ALA A 529 18.80 5.84 14.34
N GLN A 530 19.96 5.54 13.74
CA GLN A 530 20.15 5.57 12.28
C GLN A 530 19.28 4.51 11.55
N VAL A 531 19.08 3.34 12.19
CA VAL A 531 18.21 2.26 11.69
C VAL A 531 16.72 2.60 11.84
N LEU A 532 16.41 3.54 12.74
CA LEU A 532 15.06 4.05 12.92
C LEU A 532 14.74 5.16 11.91
N SER A 533 15.71 5.67 11.15
CA SER A 533 15.54 6.76 10.18
C SER A 533 15.49 6.25 8.75
N MET A 534 14.34 6.35 8.06
CA MET A 534 14.21 5.94 6.64
C MET A 534 15.26 6.57 5.71
N ARG A 535 15.83 7.72 6.09
CA ARG A 535 16.87 8.41 5.31
C ARG A 535 18.25 7.80 5.51
N GLU A 536 18.57 7.41 6.74
CA GLU A 536 19.90 6.94 7.14
C GLU A 536 20.00 5.42 7.07
N THR A 537 18.88 4.71 7.22
CA THR A 537 18.80 3.24 7.16
C THR A 537 19.44 2.64 5.89
N PRO A 538 19.30 3.18 4.67
CA PRO A 538 19.99 2.64 3.51
C PRO A 538 21.52 2.78 3.58
N ALA A 539 22.03 3.84 4.20
CA ALA A 539 23.47 4.01 4.41
C ALA A 539 23.97 3.09 5.53
N TYR A 540 23.23 3.04 6.63
CA TYR A 540 23.48 2.16 7.76
C TYR A 540 23.53 0.69 7.35
N ILE A 541 22.51 0.18 6.63
CA ILE A 541 22.47 -1.22 6.16
C ILE A 541 23.64 -1.55 5.21
N ARG A 542 24.16 -0.56 4.49
CA ARG A 542 25.31 -0.74 3.60
C ARG A 542 26.66 -0.67 4.34
N GLN A 543 26.72 -0.01 5.49
CA GLN A 543 27.92 0.16 6.30
C GLN A 543 28.06 -0.90 7.41
N ASP A 544 26.96 -1.30 8.05
CA ASP A 544 26.99 -2.03 9.32
C ASP A 544 26.63 -3.53 9.24
N TYR A 545 27.62 -4.30 9.72
CA TYR A 545 27.69 -5.60 10.41
C TYR A 545 26.86 -6.84 10.07
N TRP A 546 25.73 -6.80 9.36
CA TRP A 546 24.89 -8.03 9.29
C TRP A 546 24.66 -8.57 7.88
N TRP A 547 24.89 -7.74 6.86
CA TRP A 547 24.65 -8.09 5.47
C TRP A 547 25.71 -7.44 4.60
N ASP A 548 26.78 -8.17 4.29
CA ASP A 548 27.64 -7.78 3.18
C ASP A 548 26.88 -8.06 1.88
N LEU A 549 25.91 -7.19 1.56
CA LEU A 549 24.99 -7.31 0.41
C LEU A 549 25.76 -7.50 -0.91
N ASN A 550 26.99 -6.99 -0.97
CA ASN A 550 27.89 -7.12 -2.11
C ASN A 550 28.49 -8.52 -2.28
N LYS A 551 28.50 -9.37 -1.23
CA LYS A 551 28.97 -10.77 -1.32
C LYS A 551 27.91 -11.73 -1.87
N TRP A 552 26.63 -11.38 -1.77
CA TRP A 552 25.51 -12.27 -2.15
C TRP A 552 24.74 -11.78 -3.40
N TYR A 553 24.86 -10.51 -3.79
CA TYR A 553 24.15 -9.92 -4.93
C TYR A 553 25.00 -8.90 -5.71
N SER A 554 24.59 -8.59 -6.94
CA SER A 554 25.17 -7.48 -7.74
C SER A 554 25.15 -6.15 -6.96
N PRO A 555 26.16 -5.27 -7.10
CA PRO A 555 26.22 -3.96 -6.42
C PRO A 555 24.97 -3.09 -6.61
N ILE A 556 24.27 -3.25 -7.75
CA ILE A 556 23.02 -2.55 -8.07
C ILE A 556 21.85 -3.10 -7.23
N LEU A 557 21.79 -4.42 -7.04
CA LEU A 557 20.82 -5.08 -6.18
C LEU A 557 21.07 -4.74 -4.70
N GLY A 558 22.33 -4.68 -4.26
CA GLY A 558 22.69 -4.26 -2.91
C GLY A 558 22.20 -2.83 -2.58
N HIS A 559 22.36 -1.89 -3.52
CA HIS A 559 21.81 -0.54 -3.38
C HIS A 559 20.28 -0.56 -3.30
N SER A 560 19.63 -1.26 -4.23
CA SER A 560 18.16 -1.29 -4.32
C SER A 560 17.54 -1.94 -3.08
N LEU A 561 18.11 -3.06 -2.62
CA LEU A 561 17.67 -3.77 -1.43
C LEU A 561 17.81 -2.91 -0.16
N ALA A 562 18.91 -2.16 0.01
CA ALA A 562 19.07 -1.29 1.18
C ALA A 562 17.96 -0.23 1.28
N TYR A 563 17.52 0.32 0.14
CA TYR A 563 16.37 1.24 0.11
C TYR A 563 15.04 0.53 0.33
N ILE A 564 14.86 -0.70 -0.18
CA ILE A 564 13.67 -1.52 0.10
C ILE A 564 13.55 -1.83 1.60
N TYR A 565 14.65 -2.25 2.21
CA TYR A 565 14.70 -2.50 3.65
C TYR A 565 14.46 -1.22 4.45
N ALA A 566 14.95 -0.06 4.01
CA ALA A 566 14.64 1.21 4.66
C ALA A 566 13.16 1.60 4.60
N LEU A 567 12.38 1.05 3.67
CA LEU A 567 10.93 1.23 3.64
C LEU A 567 10.20 0.32 4.65
N ILE A 568 10.81 -0.80 5.04
CA ILE A 568 10.19 -1.88 5.84
C ILE A 568 10.68 -1.87 7.30
N LEU A 569 11.99 -1.79 7.51
CA LEU A 569 12.66 -2.01 8.80
C LEU A 569 12.40 -0.87 9.82
N PRO A 570 12.52 0.43 9.47
CA PRO A 570 12.28 1.49 10.45
C PRO A 570 10.84 1.50 11.02
N PRO A 571 9.78 1.28 10.23
CA PRO A 571 8.43 1.07 10.76
C PRO A 571 8.30 -0.13 11.71
N ILE A 572 9.01 -1.23 11.44
CA ILE A 572 9.07 -2.43 12.31
C ILE A 572 9.65 -2.09 13.66
N LEU A 573 10.87 -1.54 13.65
CA LEU A 573 11.64 -1.29 14.86
C LEU A 573 10.97 -0.21 15.72
N ARG A 574 10.44 0.86 15.12
CA ARG A 574 9.63 1.84 15.87
C ARG A 574 8.35 1.23 16.47
N GLY A 575 7.83 0.16 15.87
CA GLY A 575 6.65 -0.56 16.36
C GLY A 575 6.91 -1.38 17.63
N SER A 576 8.17 -1.65 17.99
CA SER A 576 8.55 -2.38 19.20
C SER A 576 8.66 -1.49 20.45
N ASP A 577 8.35 -0.19 20.34
CA ASP A 577 8.49 0.80 21.42
C ASP A 577 9.96 0.88 21.93
N CYS A 578 10.91 0.64 21.02
CA CYS A 578 12.34 0.66 21.28
C CYS A 578 12.84 2.02 21.76
N VAL A 579 13.95 2.02 22.50
CA VAL A 579 14.68 3.25 22.84
C VAL A 579 15.70 3.55 21.72
N PRO A 580 15.60 4.69 21.02
CA PRO A 580 16.60 5.12 20.04
C PRO A 580 17.94 5.41 20.72
N VAL A 581 19.00 4.77 20.25
CA VAL A 581 20.37 5.02 20.72
C VAL A 581 21.07 5.97 19.77
N TYR A 582 21.42 7.14 20.29
CA TYR A 582 22.28 8.12 19.62
C TYR A 582 23.70 8.02 20.16
N HIS A 583 24.70 8.12 19.28
CA HIS A 583 26.13 8.03 19.63
C HIS A 583 26.81 9.41 19.83
N ASP A 584 26.13 10.50 19.45
CA ASP A 584 26.67 11.89 19.53
C ASP A 584 26.01 12.72 20.65
N THR A 585 25.78 14.02 20.43
CA THR A 585 25.10 14.94 21.38
C THR A 585 23.70 14.48 21.83
N GLY A 586 23.11 13.50 21.12
CA GLY A 586 21.81 12.89 21.43
C GLY A 586 21.82 11.82 22.53
N VAL A 587 22.97 11.37 23.06
CA VAL A 587 23.06 10.31 24.10
C VAL A 587 22.16 10.61 25.31
N MET A 588 22.05 11.88 25.71
CA MET A 588 21.19 12.27 26.83
C MET A 588 19.70 12.01 26.57
N SER A 589 19.26 12.02 25.30
CA SER A 589 17.89 11.64 24.92
C SER A 589 17.68 10.15 25.14
N THR A 590 18.62 9.31 24.68
CA THR A 590 18.62 7.85 24.90
C THR A 590 18.46 7.52 26.39
N LEU A 591 19.27 8.17 27.23
CA LEU A 591 19.27 7.93 28.68
C LEU A 591 17.97 8.41 29.34
N ARG A 592 17.45 9.58 28.93
CA ARG A 592 16.18 10.11 29.47
C ARG A 592 15.01 9.18 29.16
N GLU A 593 14.94 8.66 27.94
CA GLU A 593 13.89 7.75 27.51
C GLU A 593 14.02 6.37 28.17
N SER A 594 15.25 5.87 28.32
CA SER A 594 15.54 4.66 29.10
C SER A 594 15.03 4.74 30.54
N VAL A 595 15.34 5.84 31.23
CA VAL A 595 14.89 6.08 32.62
C VAL A 595 13.37 6.22 32.68
N LYS A 596 12.73 6.85 31.68
CA LYS A 596 11.27 6.95 31.59
C LYS A 596 10.65 5.55 31.51
N MET A 597 11.13 4.69 30.61
CA MET A 597 10.60 3.32 30.44
C MET A 597 10.73 2.49 31.72
N LEU A 598 11.87 2.56 32.41
CA LEU A 598 12.05 1.90 33.70
C LEU A 598 11.08 2.44 34.77
N SER A 599 10.83 3.76 34.78
CA SER A 599 9.89 4.39 35.71
C SER A 599 8.44 3.98 35.45
N ASP A 600 8.11 3.66 34.20
CA ASP A 600 6.80 3.14 33.77
C ASP A 600 6.65 1.63 34.04
N GLY A 601 7.59 1.02 34.78
CA GLY A 601 7.55 -0.40 35.15
C GLY A 601 8.04 -1.35 34.06
N LYS A 602 8.65 -0.85 32.98
CA LYS A 602 9.19 -1.66 31.88
C LYS A 602 10.63 -2.10 32.15
N HIS A 603 11.11 -3.03 31.33
CA HIS A 603 12.49 -3.51 31.36
C HIS A 603 13.25 -3.02 30.13
N LEU A 604 14.58 -2.89 30.22
CA LEU A 604 15.43 -2.56 29.08
C LEU A 604 16.17 -3.79 28.59
N LEU A 605 16.31 -3.92 27.27
CA LEU A 605 17.16 -4.92 26.64
C LEU A 605 18.27 -4.20 25.87
N LEU A 606 19.51 -4.50 26.23
CA LEU A 606 20.70 -3.87 25.70
C LEU A 606 21.56 -4.91 25.00
N PHE A 607 22.16 -4.51 23.88
CA PHE A 607 23.19 -5.29 23.20
C PHE A 607 24.43 -4.40 23.07
N PRO A 608 25.34 -4.42 24.06
CA PRO A 608 26.49 -3.53 24.06
C PRO A 608 27.41 -3.82 22.86
N GLU A 609 27.93 -2.76 22.27
CA GLU A 609 28.86 -2.82 21.14
C GLU A 609 30.31 -3.02 21.64
N HIS A 610 31.19 -3.48 20.74
CA HIS A 610 32.62 -3.64 21.01
C HIS A 610 33.44 -2.45 20.45
N PRO A 611 34.50 -1.96 21.12
CA PRO A 611 35.32 -0.84 20.64
C PRO A 611 35.98 -1.04 19.27
N THR A 612 36.20 -2.30 18.84
CA THR A 612 36.79 -2.66 17.54
C THR A 612 35.78 -3.28 16.56
N GLY A 613 34.49 -3.28 16.90
CA GLY A 613 33.40 -3.63 15.99
C GLY A 613 33.04 -5.12 15.88
N TYR A 614 33.88 -6.05 16.34
CA TYR A 614 33.56 -7.48 16.36
C TYR A 614 33.28 -7.95 17.79
N CYS A 615 32.08 -8.47 18.08
CA CYS A 615 31.89 -9.38 19.21
C CYS A 615 32.15 -10.81 18.74
N GLU A 616 33.43 -11.19 18.69
CA GLU A 616 33.77 -12.56 19.05
C GLU A 616 34.01 -12.61 20.56
N TYR A 617 33.51 -13.69 21.14
CA TYR A 617 33.28 -13.87 22.56
C TYR A 617 34.50 -13.56 23.45
N GLY A 618 34.29 -12.75 24.50
CA GLY A 618 35.24 -12.59 25.62
C GLY A 618 36.02 -11.26 25.70
N GLU A 619 35.66 -10.24 24.93
CA GLU A 619 36.34 -8.93 24.96
C GLU A 619 35.52 -7.79 25.61
N LYS A 620 36.15 -6.63 25.83
CA LYS A 620 35.63 -5.50 26.62
C LYS A 620 34.39 -4.88 26.01
N ILE A 621 33.30 -4.75 26.76
CA ILE A 621 32.06 -4.11 26.29
C ILE A 621 32.05 -2.60 26.61
N PHE A 622 31.35 -1.80 25.80
CA PHE A 622 31.09 -0.40 26.16
C PHE A 622 30.27 -0.30 27.45
N ASP A 623 30.76 0.45 28.43
CA ASP A 623 30.25 0.49 29.81
C ASP A 623 29.27 1.65 30.09
N GLY A 624 29.03 2.52 29.10
CA GLY A 624 28.20 3.71 29.23
C GLY A 624 26.75 3.44 29.64
N PHE A 625 26.24 2.21 29.43
CA PHE A 625 24.90 1.81 29.85
C PHE A 625 24.71 1.81 31.38
N VAL A 626 25.78 1.69 32.17
CA VAL A 626 25.71 1.73 33.65
C VAL A 626 25.17 3.07 34.14
N SER A 627 25.32 4.14 33.35
CA SER A 627 24.77 5.47 33.65
C SER A 627 23.25 5.49 33.82
N VAL A 628 22.54 4.54 33.20
CA VAL A 628 21.09 4.36 33.36
C VAL A 628 20.72 4.12 34.83
N GLY A 629 21.50 3.31 35.55
CA GLY A 629 21.25 3.04 36.97
C GLY A 629 21.39 4.28 37.84
N ARG A 630 22.45 5.06 37.62
CA ARG A 630 22.68 6.33 38.31
C ARG A 630 21.54 7.32 38.09
N LEU A 631 21.10 7.47 36.84
CA LEU A 631 20.04 8.41 36.48
C LEU A 631 18.66 7.95 36.96
N TYR A 632 18.39 6.64 36.93
CA TYR A 632 17.17 6.06 37.45
C TYR A 632 17.05 6.27 38.97
N TYR A 633 18.13 5.99 39.72
CA TYR A 633 18.17 6.25 41.15
C TYR A 633 18.02 7.74 41.48
N ALA A 634 18.72 8.61 40.75
CA ALA A 634 18.61 10.05 40.95
C ALA A 634 17.16 10.56 40.79
N ARG A 635 16.39 9.96 39.87
CA ARG A 635 15.01 10.35 39.56
C ARG A 635 13.96 9.72 40.47
N THR A 636 14.09 8.43 40.77
CA THR A 636 13.02 7.63 41.43
C THR A 636 13.35 7.19 42.85
N LYS A 637 14.63 7.29 43.25
CA LYS A 637 15.20 6.63 44.45
C LYS A 637 15.07 5.10 44.46
N GLY A 638 14.61 4.49 43.36
CA GLY A 638 14.57 3.06 43.16
C GLY A 638 15.93 2.50 42.72
N LEU A 639 16.17 1.24 43.04
CA LEU A 639 17.34 0.48 42.56
C LEU A 639 16.97 -0.28 41.29
N VAL A 640 17.94 -0.45 40.40
CA VAL A 640 17.80 -1.24 39.16
C VAL A 640 18.82 -2.38 39.19
N ASN A 641 18.40 -3.55 38.71
CA ASN A 641 19.27 -4.70 38.56
C ASN A 641 19.75 -4.83 37.11
N PHE A 642 21.02 -5.14 36.93
CA PHE A 642 21.60 -5.53 35.65
C PHE A 642 21.67 -7.06 35.59
N TYR A 643 20.99 -7.66 34.62
CA TYR A 643 20.98 -9.10 34.39
C TYR A 643 21.88 -9.44 33.20
N PRO A 644 23.01 -10.13 33.40
CA PRO A 644 23.76 -10.69 32.28
C PRO A 644 22.90 -11.76 31.61
N THR A 645 22.70 -11.64 30.30
CA THR A 645 21.80 -12.49 29.52
C THR A 645 22.56 -13.08 28.34
N TYR A 646 22.49 -14.39 28.15
CA TYR A 646 23.16 -15.09 27.07
C TYR A 646 22.14 -15.75 26.16
N VAL A 647 22.21 -15.50 24.86
CA VAL A 647 21.39 -16.15 23.84
C VAL A 647 22.26 -16.99 22.93
N ASP A 648 21.83 -18.24 22.70
CA ASP A 648 22.39 -19.15 21.71
C ASP A 648 21.28 -19.62 20.77
N TRP A 649 21.31 -19.10 19.55
CA TRP A 649 20.32 -19.44 18.52
C TRP A 649 20.38 -20.91 18.10
N LYS A 650 21.57 -21.53 18.08
CA LYS A 650 21.75 -22.92 17.64
C LYS A 650 21.23 -23.89 18.70
N LYS A 651 21.57 -23.65 19.96
CA LYS A 651 21.13 -24.46 21.11
C LYS A 651 19.70 -24.14 21.53
N LYS A 652 19.13 -23.03 21.06
CA LYS A 652 17.75 -22.58 21.34
C LYS A 652 17.50 -22.25 22.81
N ILE A 653 18.51 -21.69 23.47
CA ILE A 653 18.46 -21.37 24.90
C ILE A 653 18.71 -19.86 25.06
N ILE A 654 17.94 -19.26 25.96
CA ILE A 654 18.21 -17.94 26.53
C ILE A 654 18.51 -18.17 28.00
N GLN A 655 19.71 -17.83 28.46
CA GLN A 655 20.13 -18.03 29.84
C GLN A 655 20.32 -16.69 30.53
N VAL A 656 19.69 -16.52 31.70
CA VAL A 656 19.74 -15.28 32.47
C VAL A 656 20.46 -15.53 33.78
N GLY A 657 21.57 -14.80 33.97
CA GLY A 657 22.42 -14.93 35.14
C GLY A 657 21.92 -14.17 36.37
N LYS A 658 22.70 -14.27 37.46
CA LYS A 658 22.41 -13.54 38.71
C LYS A 658 22.38 -12.02 38.50
N PRO A 659 21.43 -11.30 39.14
CA PRO A 659 21.36 -9.85 39.05
C PRO A 659 22.55 -9.19 39.74
N VAL A 660 23.08 -8.15 39.11
CA VAL A 660 24.06 -7.23 39.69
C VAL A 660 23.34 -5.92 40.01
N PRO A 661 23.07 -5.59 41.28
CA PRO A 661 22.31 -4.39 41.64
C PRO A 661 23.16 -3.13 41.46
N TYR A 662 22.50 -2.04 41.05
CA TYR A 662 23.06 -0.70 41.20
C TYR A 662 23.00 -0.26 42.67
N ASP A 663 24.16 -0.04 43.28
CA ASP A 663 24.35 0.46 44.65
C ASP A 663 24.80 1.94 44.67
N PRO A 664 23.94 2.87 45.11
CA PRO A 664 24.26 4.30 45.14
C PRO A 664 25.35 4.68 46.15
N ASN A 665 25.75 3.79 47.06
CA ASN A 665 26.78 4.04 48.07
C ASN A 665 28.20 3.78 47.56
N VAL A 666 28.35 3.07 46.43
CA VAL A 666 29.62 2.80 45.78
C VAL A 666 29.96 3.93 44.81
N LYS A 667 31.25 4.28 44.68
CA LYS A 667 31.67 5.28 43.69
C LYS A 667 31.30 4.81 42.29
N TYR A 668 30.75 5.71 41.47
CA TYR A 668 30.27 5.38 40.13
C TYR A 668 31.31 4.65 39.27
N GLU A 669 32.57 5.09 39.30
CA GLU A 669 33.67 4.46 38.53
C GLU A 669 33.97 3.02 38.97
N GLU A 670 33.83 2.73 40.26
CA GLU A 670 34.03 1.39 40.83
C GLU A 670 32.86 0.49 40.47
N GLN A 671 31.65 1.03 40.55
CA GLN A 671 30.43 0.34 40.17
C GLN A 671 30.37 -0.02 38.68
N VAL A 672 30.85 0.87 37.80
CA VAL A 672 30.99 0.61 36.37
C VAL A 672 31.90 -0.60 36.15
N LYS A 673 33.05 -0.68 36.84
CA LYS A 673 33.95 -1.83 36.76
C LYS A 673 33.29 -3.11 37.25
N THR A 674 32.60 -3.08 38.39
CA THR A 674 31.96 -4.27 38.97
C THR A 674 30.87 -4.84 38.07
N ILE A 675 29.94 -4.00 37.60
CA ILE A 675 28.82 -4.44 36.75
C ILE A 675 29.34 -4.97 35.41
N THR A 676 30.26 -4.23 34.78
CA THR A 676 30.81 -4.60 33.48
C THR A 676 31.62 -5.90 33.56
N ALA A 677 32.49 -6.04 34.56
CA ALA A 677 33.30 -7.24 34.76
C ALA A 677 32.42 -8.49 35.00
N ALA A 678 31.36 -8.37 35.79
CA ALA A 678 30.42 -9.46 36.03
C ALA A 678 29.72 -9.93 34.75
N ILE A 679 29.34 -9.00 33.86
CA ILE A 679 28.69 -9.32 32.58
C ILE A 679 29.69 -9.95 31.61
N GLU A 680 30.91 -9.39 31.50
CA GLU A 680 31.97 -9.93 30.66
C GLU A 680 32.39 -11.34 31.09
N GLU A 681 32.53 -11.58 32.40
CA GLU A 681 32.82 -12.89 32.96
C GLU A 681 31.69 -13.88 32.66
N TYR A 682 30.43 -13.44 32.75
CA TYR A 682 29.28 -14.26 32.38
C TYR A 682 29.35 -14.70 30.91
N PHE A 683 29.60 -13.78 29.99
CA PHE A 683 29.73 -14.10 28.56
C PHE A 683 30.91 -15.03 28.27
N LYS A 684 32.04 -14.88 28.97
CA LYS A 684 33.20 -15.78 28.86
C LYS A 684 32.87 -17.20 29.32
N ASN A 685 32.17 -17.34 30.44
CA ASN A 685 31.85 -18.63 31.03
C ASN A 685 30.89 -19.48 30.17
N PHE A 686 29.99 -18.84 29.41
CA PHE A 686 29.06 -19.53 28.50
C PHE A 686 29.61 -19.79 27.10
N ASN A 687 30.65 -19.06 26.69
CA ASN A 687 31.37 -19.33 25.45
C ASN A 687 32.30 -20.56 25.54
N GLY A 688 32.82 -20.87 26.74
CA GLY A 688 33.78 -21.96 26.97
C GLY A 688 33.18 -23.32 27.34
N LYS A 689 31.85 -23.48 27.32
CA LYS A 689 31.17 -24.65 27.86
C LYS A 689 30.22 -25.29 26.83
N ASP A 690 30.68 -26.41 26.26
CA ASP A 690 29.80 -27.49 25.78
C ASP A 690 29.05 -28.05 27.00
N ILE A 691 27.99 -27.36 27.42
CA ILE A 691 27.09 -27.88 28.45
C ILE A 691 25.78 -28.30 27.80
N LEU A 692 25.62 -29.63 27.87
CA LEU A 692 24.44 -30.51 27.90
C LEU A 692 23.48 -30.49 26.71
#